data_AF-A0AB39BNB1-F1
#
_entry.id   AF-A0AB39BNB1-F1
#
_cell.length_a   1.000
_cell.length_b   1.000
_cell.length_c   1.000
_cell.angle_alpha   90.00
_cell.angle_beta   90.00
_cell.angle_gamma   90.00
#
_symmetry.space_group_name_H-M   'P 1'
#
loop_
_entity.id
_entity.type
_entity.pdbx_description
1 polymer ?
#
loop_
_entity_poly.entity_id
_entity_poly.type
_entity_poly.pdbx_seq_one_letter_code
_entity_poly.pdbx_strand_id
1 'polypeptide(L)'
;MTLQELQRLVKSASEKMRADDNTKGTAKYLEHFSWLLFLKVFEQVEQEKSLVAEIDGRSFDRIIESPFNWSDWADGQYTGDSLISFINDELFPHLRSLTGTRSRETVAELFSGVSTVMKSGYVLAEVLKVVDKIRFREADDFHAMTVIYETLLAQMGSDSGWSGEHYTPRPLINFIVDVVDPKVGEVVFDPCSGSAGFLVEAFEHMRPKATTTQEDEFLHSEALRGQDSGEFPFLLGTMNLLLHGVTEPDIKRRNSLERDIRTISSDDLVDVVLTNPPFGGSEHPQVQRNFPIRSSSTQLLFMQLNLATLRPQGRMGVVLPESFLSNGDSFAVFRKQMLETWNVHTIVSVPSKGIWYKDVKTDLLFIDGPGPTEEIFYVEIQPPPGVKNFSRVRKPLTEEALAPFLELVNNRAESEHSWSVRVEDLDRDSFDLRPMKPATETLLTLEDAHERLSRIGARAPIVEASVESLTSALSGAAPAEADVAFPLRPLGDCITLVRDRHQLVEDQHYRRVRVALHGRGLALRDEVTGREVKTKTQYFVRQDQFVVAEIDAKLGGMGIVPPDLDGAVVSSHYFSFDVDQSVCRLGWLTLLVESGFLTGLLSAKGATNYASVRPDDIRELQVPMPEVDVQDDVLRIIDAANLGYEAARDVADELSTVVQEVRLGALTGRLTQ
;
A
#
# COMPACT_ATOMS: atom_id res chain seq x y z
N MET A 1 -0.41 26.77 21.97
CA MET A 1 -0.83 25.64 22.85
C MET A 1 0.33 24.67 22.97
N THR A 2 0.54 23.95 24.08
CA THR A 2 1.69 23.02 24.13
C THR A 2 1.43 21.75 23.32
N LEU A 3 2.47 21.14 22.73
CA LEU A 3 2.36 19.86 22.02
C LEU A 3 1.69 18.77 22.87
N GLN A 4 1.97 18.74 24.18
CA GLN A 4 1.37 17.76 25.10
C GLN A 4 -0.14 17.99 25.32
N GLU A 5 -0.59 19.24 25.41
CA GLU A 5 -2.02 19.56 25.50
C GLU A 5 -2.75 19.15 24.23
N LEU A 6 -2.14 19.42 23.08
CA LEU A 6 -2.70 19.07 21.79
C LEU A 6 -2.76 17.55 21.58
N GLN A 7 -1.70 16.82 21.93
CA GLN A 7 -1.71 15.35 21.95
C GLN A 7 -2.84 14.80 22.83
N ARG A 8 -3.10 15.41 23.99
CA ARG A 8 -4.22 15.01 24.86
C ARG A 8 -5.58 15.29 24.22
N LEU A 9 -5.74 16.43 23.53
CA LEU A 9 -6.98 16.74 22.80
C LEU A 9 -7.22 15.75 21.66
N VAL A 10 -6.23 15.51 20.81
CA VAL A 10 -6.33 14.54 19.72
C VAL A 10 -6.61 13.14 20.26
N LYS A 11 -5.89 12.70 21.28
CA LYS A 11 -6.15 11.42 21.95
C LYS A 11 -7.57 11.34 22.49
N SER A 12 -8.07 12.41 23.13
CA SER A 12 -9.44 12.47 23.65
C SER A 12 -10.48 12.41 22.53
N ALA A 13 -10.27 13.12 21.42
CA ALA A 13 -11.13 13.05 20.24
C ALA A 13 -11.14 11.63 19.65
N SER A 14 -9.96 11.01 19.49
CA SER A 14 -9.84 9.64 19.00
C SER A 14 -10.51 8.63 19.93
N GLU A 15 -10.36 8.75 21.25
CA GLU A 15 -11.03 7.88 22.23
C GLU A 15 -12.56 8.01 22.16
N LYS A 16 -13.07 9.24 22.03
CA LYS A 16 -14.51 9.49 21.85
C LYS A 16 -15.03 8.93 20.54
N MET A 17 -14.32 9.14 19.43
CA MET A 17 -14.66 8.53 18.15
C MET A 17 -14.65 7.01 18.25
N ARG A 18 -13.65 6.39 18.90
CA ARG A 18 -13.60 4.92 19.09
C ARG A 18 -14.75 4.37 19.94
N ALA A 19 -15.38 5.19 20.77
CA ALA A 19 -16.55 4.77 21.56
C ALA A 19 -17.81 4.57 20.69
N ASP A 20 -17.92 5.27 19.56
CA ASP A 20 -18.99 5.09 18.58
C ASP A 20 -18.86 3.75 17.82
N ASP A 21 -19.99 3.16 17.46
CA ASP A 21 -20.03 1.79 16.96
C ASP A 21 -19.40 1.61 15.57
N ASN A 22 -19.35 2.67 14.76
CA ASN A 22 -18.93 2.61 13.37
C ASN A 22 -17.47 3.06 13.13
N THR A 23 -16.81 3.64 14.12
CA THR A 23 -15.46 4.27 14.06
C THR A 23 -14.39 3.51 14.84
N LYS A 24 -14.59 2.22 15.12
CA LYS A 24 -13.65 1.41 15.94
C LYS A 24 -12.29 1.12 15.30
N GLY A 25 -12.17 1.24 13.98
CA GLY A 25 -10.91 0.98 13.24
C GLY A 25 -10.08 2.24 13.06
N THR A 26 -8.75 2.11 13.05
CA THR A 26 -7.82 3.25 12.96
C THR A 26 -8.08 4.14 11.75
N ALA A 27 -8.24 3.54 10.58
CA ALA A 27 -8.55 4.26 9.34
C ALA A 27 -9.87 5.04 9.43
N LYS A 28 -10.93 4.43 9.97
CA LYS A 28 -12.27 5.06 10.02
C LYS A 28 -12.33 6.27 10.94
N TYR A 29 -11.69 6.21 12.11
CA TYR A 29 -11.65 7.39 12.98
C TYR A 29 -10.71 8.45 12.40
N LEU A 30 -9.61 8.07 11.75
CA LEU A 30 -8.68 9.02 11.17
C LEU A 30 -9.33 9.75 9.98
N GLU A 31 -10.08 9.05 9.14
CA GLU A 31 -10.90 9.64 8.08
C GLU A 31 -11.85 10.69 8.66
N HIS A 32 -12.59 10.30 9.70
CA HIS A 32 -13.50 11.20 10.40
C HIS A 32 -12.84 12.41 11.00
N PHE A 33 -11.70 12.19 11.65
CA PHE A 33 -10.93 13.24 12.28
C PHE A 33 -10.36 14.18 11.23
N SER A 34 -9.93 13.65 10.09
CA SER A 34 -9.30 14.42 9.01
C SER A 34 -10.27 15.40 8.37
N TRP A 35 -11.52 15.02 8.05
CA TRP A 35 -12.46 15.99 7.45
C TRP A 35 -12.95 17.04 8.45
N LEU A 36 -13.10 16.68 9.74
CA LEU A 36 -13.43 17.66 10.78
C LEU A 36 -12.29 18.67 10.96
N LEU A 37 -11.07 18.15 11.06
CA LEU A 37 -9.88 18.97 11.19
C LEU A 37 -9.66 19.82 9.93
N PHE A 38 -9.97 19.29 8.74
CA PHE A 38 -9.98 20.04 7.48
C PHE A 38 -10.87 21.26 7.60
N LEU A 39 -12.16 21.12 7.94
CA LEU A 39 -13.07 22.27 8.03
C LEU A 39 -12.59 23.31 9.06
N LYS A 40 -12.02 22.86 10.18
CA LYS A 40 -11.47 23.75 11.22
C LYS A 40 -10.24 24.53 10.75
N VAL A 41 -9.28 23.84 10.11
CA VAL A 41 -8.02 24.42 9.61
C VAL A 41 -8.30 25.30 8.41
N PHE A 42 -9.15 24.84 7.50
CA PHE A 42 -9.49 25.57 6.29
C PHE A 42 -10.16 26.91 6.60
N GLU A 43 -11.08 26.95 7.57
CA GLU A 43 -11.63 28.22 8.06
C GLU A 43 -10.55 29.19 8.56
N GLN A 44 -9.53 28.69 9.27
CA GLN A 44 -8.41 29.52 9.75
C GLN A 44 -7.61 30.09 8.57
N VAL A 45 -7.32 29.27 7.55
CA VAL A 45 -6.65 29.69 6.32
C VAL A 45 -7.47 30.77 5.60
N GLU A 46 -8.79 30.61 5.50
CA GLU A 46 -9.67 31.61 4.89
C GLU A 46 -9.74 32.91 5.71
N GLN A 47 -9.69 32.82 7.05
CA GLN A 47 -9.63 34.00 7.91
C GLN A 47 -8.34 34.79 7.70
N GLU A 48 -7.19 34.11 7.61
CA GLU A 48 -5.91 34.74 7.33
C GLU A 48 -5.88 35.40 5.96
N LYS A 49 -6.34 34.70 4.91
CA LYS A 49 -6.45 35.28 3.56
C LYS A 49 -7.41 36.48 3.52
N SER A 50 -8.52 36.40 4.24
CA SER A 50 -9.47 37.52 4.37
C SER A 50 -8.84 38.75 5.03
N LEU A 51 -8.03 38.56 6.08
CA LEU A 51 -7.33 39.65 6.77
C LEU A 51 -6.27 40.30 5.87
N VAL A 52 -5.50 39.50 5.12
CA VAL A 52 -4.52 40.00 4.15
C VAL A 52 -5.21 40.80 3.05
N ALA A 53 -6.30 40.28 2.48
CA ALA A 53 -7.07 40.99 1.46
C ALA A 53 -7.62 42.33 1.99
N GLU A 54 -8.13 42.37 3.23
CA GLU A 54 -8.59 43.60 3.87
C GLU A 54 -7.46 44.63 4.02
N ILE A 55 -6.28 44.20 4.47
CA ILE A 55 -5.08 45.06 4.58
C ILE A 55 -4.68 45.63 3.21
N ASP A 56 -4.78 44.82 2.16
CA ASP A 56 -4.47 45.21 0.78
C ASP A 56 -5.60 46.02 0.11
N GLY A 57 -6.74 46.22 0.78
CA GLY A 57 -7.91 46.89 0.22
C GLY A 57 -8.60 46.10 -0.91
N ARG A 58 -8.44 44.77 -0.93
CA ARG A 58 -9.07 43.84 -1.87
C ARG A 58 -10.28 43.14 -1.24
N SER A 59 -11.26 42.78 -2.06
CA SER A 59 -12.35 41.89 -1.61
C SER A 59 -11.86 40.45 -1.51
N PHE A 60 -12.36 39.71 -0.52
CA PHE A 60 -12.09 38.28 -0.36
C PHE A 60 -13.39 37.49 -0.45
N ASP A 61 -13.49 36.64 -1.47
CA ASP A 61 -14.61 35.73 -1.67
C ASP A 61 -14.29 34.40 -0.99
N ARG A 62 -15.06 34.05 0.04
CA ARG A 62 -14.90 32.78 0.75
C ARG A 62 -15.23 31.59 -0.15
N ILE A 63 -14.50 30.51 0.04
CA ILE A 63 -14.74 29.21 -0.59
C ILE A 63 -15.90 28.52 0.11
N ILE A 64 -15.88 28.47 1.45
CA ILE A 64 -17.00 27.98 2.27
C ILE A 64 -17.74 29.19 2.83
N GLU A 65 -19.01 29.35 2.44
CA GLU A 65 -19.83 30.50 2.84
C GLU A 65 -20.71 30.16 4.06
N SER A 66 -21.15 31.20 4.78
CA SER A 66 -22.12 31.03 5.86
C SER A 66 -23.44 30.45 5.32
N PRO A 67 -24.10 29.52 6.03
CA PRO A 67 -23.85 29.10 7.41
C PRO A 67 -22.99 27.82 7.55
N PHE A 68 -22.08 27.55 6.60
CA PHE A 68 -21.33 26.29 6.54
C PHE A 68 -19.88 26.40 7.04
N ASN A 69 -19.42 27.59 7.47
CA ASN A 69 -18.12 27.71 8.13
C ASN A 69 -18.12 26.92 9.43
N TRP A 70 -16.95 26.44 9.86
CA TRP A 70 -16.84 25.70 11.11
C TRP A 70 -17.48 26.44 12.29
N SER A 71 -17.22 27.75 12.44
CA SER A 71 -17.76 28.57 13.52
C SER A 71 -19.28 28.73 13.49
N ASP A 72 -19.92 28.52 12.34
CA ASP A 72 -21.36 28.73 12.17
C ASP A 72 -22.18 27.58 12.74
N TRP A 73 -21.60 26.39 12.90
CA TRP A 73 -22.36 25.19 13.30
C TRP A 73 -21.70 24.28 14.33
N ALA A 74 -20.38 24.39 14.56
CA ALA A 74 -19.66 23.50 15.48
C ALA A 74 -19.75 23.94 16.96
N ASP A 75 -20.42 25.05 17.26
CA ASP A 75 -20.53 25.66 18.61
C ASP A 75 -21.47 24.90 19.58
N GLY A 76 -22.17 23.89 19.07
CA GLY A 76 -23.12 23.07 19.84
C GLY A 76 -24.59 23.41 19.60
N GLN A 77 -24.92 24.25 18.61
CA GLN A 77 -26.32 24.48 18.20
C GLN A 77 -27.03 23.20 17.74
N TYR A 78 -26.30 22.26 17.13
CA TYR A 78 -26.81 20.95 16.72
C TYR A 78 -26.28 19.83 17.63
N THR A 79 -27.13 18.84 17.96
CA THR A 79 -26.75 17.64 18.72
C THR A 79 -27.65 16.45 18.39
N GLY A 80 -27.20 15.23 18.69
CA GLY A 80 -27.97 14.02 18.43
C GLY A 80 -28.35 13.90 16.95
N ASP A 81 -29.56 13.47 16.66
CA ASP A 81 -30.01 13.23 15.28
C ASP A 81 -30.01 14.52 14.43
N SER A 82 -30.25 15.69 15.03
CA SER A 82 -30.22 16.98 14.32
C SER A 82 -28.84 17.31 13.75
N LEU A 83 -27.76 16.94 14.45
CA LEU A 83 -26.39 17.14 13.97
C LEU A 83 -26.07 16.21 12.79
N ILE A 84 -26.52 14.96 12.86
CA ILE A 84 -26.31 14.00 11.78
C ILE A 84 -27.10 14.41 10.54
N SER A 85 -28.35 14.87 10.70
CA SER A 85 -29.18 15.37 9.60
C SER A 85 -28.57 16.63 8.98
N PHE A 86 -28.17 17.64 9.77
CA PHE A 86 -27.48 18.83 9.25
C PHE A 86 -26.25 18.45 8.41
N ILE A 87 -25.40 17.55 8.92
CA ILE A 87 -24.18 17.13 8.20
C ILE A 87 -24.51 16.45 6.86
N ASN A 88 -25.45 15.51 6.86
CA ASN A 88 -25.76 14.69 5.68
C ASN A 88 -26.65 15.40 4.65
N ASP A 89 -27.59 16.21 5.12
CA ASP A 89 -28.66 16.77 4.31
C ASP A 89 -28.39 18.23 3.90
N GLU A 90 -27.50 18.94 4.61
CA GLU A 90 -27.19 20.36 4.36
C GLU A 90 -25.70 20.60 4.09
N LEU A 91 -24.81 20.29 5.06
CA LEU A 91 -23.38 20.61 4.98
C LEU A 91 -22.67 19.87 3.83
N PHE A 92 -22.72 18.53 3.80
CA PHE A 92 -22.04 17.78 2.75
C PHE A 92 -22.61 18.06 1.35
N PRO A 93 -23.95 18.13 1.14
CA PRO A 93 -24.50 18.55 -0.14
C PRO A 93 -24.00 19.92 -0.60
N HIS A 94 -23.90 20.91 0.30
CA HIS A 94 -23.32 22.21 -0.02
C HIS A 94 -21.86 22.10 -0.47
N LEU A 95 -21.00 21.46 0.33
CA LEU A 95 -19.57 21.30 0.04
C LEU A 95 -19.33 20.58 -1.30
N ARG A 96 -20.12 19.54 -1.59
CA ARG A 96 -20.08 18.78 -2.85
C ARG A 96 -20.55 19.58 -4.07
N SER A 97 -21.25 20.68 -3.87
CA SER A 97 -21.79 21.53 -4.96
C SER A 97 -20.92 22.74 -5.28
N LEU A 98 -19.82 22.95 -4.55
CA LEU A 98 -18.91 24.07 -4.78
C LEU A 98 -18.31 23.96 -6.20
N THR A 99 -18.37 25.06 -6.96
CA THR A 99 -17.91 25.14 -8.35
C THR A 99 -17.36 26.53 -8.66
N GLY A 100 -16.66 26.65 -9.80
CA GLY A 100 -16.31 27.94 -10.42
C GLY A 100 -14.86 28.39 -10.21
N THR A 101 -14.18 27.89 -9.17
CA THR A 101 -12.73 28.07 -8.99
C THR A 101 -12.08 26.73 -8.67
N ARG A 102 -10.79 26.58 -9.00
CA ARG A 102 -10.02 25.35 -8.72
C ARG A 102 -10.13 24.93 -7.25
N SER A 103 -9.95 25.87 -6.33
CA SER A 103 -10.01 25.59 -4.89
C SER A 103 -11.40 25.12 -4.45
N ARG A 104 -12.47 25.72 -4.98
CA ARG A 104 -13.86 25.26 -4.75
C ARG A 104 -14.09 23.84 -5.28
N GLU A 105 -13.59 23.56 -6.48
CA GLU A 105 -13.69 22.23 -7.10
C GLU A 105 -12.88 21.18 -6.32
N THR A 106 -11.70 21.51 -5.80
CA THR A 106 -10.91 20.64 -4.93
C THR A 106 -11.65 20.31 -3.63
N VAL A 107 -12.29 21.30 -2.98
CA VAL A 107 -13.14 21.04 -1.80
C VAL A 107 -14.33 20.16 -2.18
N ALA A 108 -15.01 20.43 -3.30
CA ALA A 108 -16.12 19.60 -3.75
C ALA A 108 -15.72 18.16 -4.04
N GLU A 109 -14.59 17.95 -4.71
CA GLU A 109 -14.03 16.62 -4.99
C GLU A 109 -13.68 15.90 -3.69
N LEU A 110 -13.08 16.59 -2.72
CA LEU A 110 -12.75 16.03 -1.40
C LEU A 110 -14.01 15.55 -0.68
N PHE A 111 -15.06 16.37 -0.63
CA PHE A 111 -16.30 16.00 0.04
C PHE A 111 -17.22 15.09 -0.78
N SER A 112 -16.97 14.89 -2.08
CA SER A 112 -17.71 13.92 -2.92
C SER A 112 -17.65 12.51 -2.34
N GLY A 113 -16.53 12.19 -1.71
CA GLY A 113 -16.25 10.90 -1.13
C GLY A 113 -16.38 10.80 0.39
N VAL A 114 -16.35 11.94 1.08
CA VAL A 114 -16.46 11.97 2.53
C VAL A 114 -17.88 11.61 2.95
N SER A 115 -17.96 10.75 3.96
CA SER A 115 -19.18 10.23 4.53
C SER A 115 -19.10 10.31 6.06
N THR A 116 -20.21 10.64 6.72
CA THR A 116 -20.25 10.51 8.18
C THR A 116 -20.53 9.05 8.52
N VAL A 117 -19.51 8.35 9.01
CA VAL A 117 -19.66 6.99 9.51
C VAL A 117 -20.10 6.95 10.97
N MET A 118 -19.94 8.02 11.77
CA MET A 118 -20.40 8.09 13.17
C MET A 118 -21.93 7.99 13.27
N LYS A 119 -22.41 7.07 14.12
CA LYS A 119 -23.85 6.85 14.31
C LYS A 119 -24.47 7.81 15.33
N SER A 120 -23.75 8.12 16.40
CA SER A 120 -24.25 8.95 17.49
C SER A 120 -23.87 10.40 17.31
N GLY A 121 -24.85 11.24 16.96
CA GLY A 121 -24.66 12.69 16.93
C GLY A 121 -24.34 13.30 18.30
N TYR A 122 -24.64 12.62 19.41
CA TYR A 122 -24.20 13.06 20.74
C TYR A 122 -22.69 12.87 20.93
N VAL A 123 -22.15 11.73 20.50
CA VAL A 123 -20.69 11.48 20.57
C VAL A 123 -19.98 12.42 19.60
N LEU A 124 -20.54 12.63 18.40
CA LEU A 124 -19.98 13.59 17.44
C LEU A 124 -19.95 15.02 18.04
N ALA A 125 -21.02 15.47 18.70
CA ALA A 125 -21.03 16.76 19.38
C ALA A 125 -19.95 16.87 20.48
N GLU A 126 -19.66 15.79 21.21
CA GLU A 126 -18.53 15.78 22.14
C GLU A 126 -17.18 15.87 21.45
N VAL A 127 -17.04 15.25 20.28
CA VAL A 127 -15.83 15.33 19.46
C VAL A 127 -15.64 16.74 18.91
N LEU A 128 -16.71 17.38 18.40
CA LEU A 128 -16.68 18.78 17.95
C LEU A 128 -16.16 19.70 19.05
N LYS A 129 -16.65 19.54 20.29
CA LYS A 129 -16.15 20.30 21.46
C LYS A 129 -14.67 20.08 21.77
N VAL A 130 -14.08 18.97 21.36
CA VAL A 130 -12.64 18.70 21.51
C VAL A 130 -11.86 19.33 20.36
N VAL A 131 -12.33 19.13 19.11
CA VAL A 131 -11.70 19.71 17.91
C VAL A 131 -11.75 21.24 17.96
N ASP A 132 -12.83 21.84 18.42
CA ASP A 132 -13.00 23.29 18.54
C ASP A 132 -12.03 23.95 19.55
N LYS A 133 -11.51 23.16 20.51
CA LYS A 133 -10.45 23.63 21.42
C LYS A 133 -9.09 23.72 20.75
N ILE A 134 -8.90 23.08 19.60
CA ILE A 134 -7.67 23.15 18.83
C ILE A 134 -7.60 24.54 18.21
N ARG A 135 -6.64 25.34 18.66
CA ARG A 135 -6.39 26.68 18.16
C ARG A 135 -5.18 26.66 17.24
N PHE A 136 -5.29 27.38 16.14
CA PHE A 136 -4.25 27.55 15.12
C PHE A 136 -3.87 29.02 15.05
N ARG A 137 -3.33 29.58 16.14
CA ARG A 137 -3.09 31.03 16.24
C ARG A 137 -1.67 31.43 15.86
N GLU A 138 -0.74 30.50 16.04
CA GLU A 138 0.69 30.72 15.88
C GLU A 138 1.26 29.57 15.03
N ALA A 139 2.38 29.81 14.35
CA ALA A 139 3.06 28.79 13.54
C ALA A 139 3.39 27.52 14.35
N ASP A 140 3.68 27.68 15.65
CA ASP A 140 3.93 26.59 16.59
C ASP A 140 2.72 25.65 16.76
N ASP A 141 1.48 26.16 16.66
CA ASP A 141 0.27 25.34 16.75
C ASP A 141 0.10 24.43 15.52
N PHE A 142 0.38 24.97 14.32
CA PHE A 142 0.40 24.20 13.08
C PHE A 142 1.47 23.12 13.12
N HIS A 143 2.71 23.48 13.50
CA HIS A 143 3.80 22.52 13.62
C HIS A 143 3.47 21.39 14.60
N ALA A 144 2.88 21.71 15.76
CA ALA A 144 2.47 20.70 16.73
C ALA A 144 1.38 19.76 16.19
N MET A 145 0.40 20.29 15.44
CA MET A 145 -0.64 19.46 14.80
C MET A 145 -0.07 18.58 13.70
N THR A 146 0.84 19.11 12.90
CA THR A 146 1.56 18.37 11.86
C THR A 146 2.29 17.16 12.44
N VAL A 147 3.08 17.35 13.50
CA VAL A 147 3.79 16.26 14.18
C VAL A 147 2.82 15.16 14.66
N ILE A 148 1.66 15.56 15.20
CA ILE A 148 0.64 14.61 15.67
C ILE A 148 -0.01 13.88 14.49
N TYR A 149 -0.40 14.59 13.44
CA TYR A 149 -1.03 14.02 12.26
C TYR A 149 -0.10 13.03 11.57
N GLU A 150 1.17 13.39 11.41
CA GLU A 150 2.22 12.51 10.90
C GLU A 150 2.42 11.25 11.76
N THR A 151 2.36 11.39 13.08
CA THR A 151 2.39 10.23 13.99
C THR A 151 1.19 9.30 13.77
N LEU A 152 -0.01 9.85 13.54
CA LEU A 152 -1.21 9.05 13.25
C LEU A 152 -1.11 8.36 11.88
N LEU A 153 -0.58 9.05 10.86
CA LEU A 153 -0.31 8.47 9.54
C LEU A 153 0.71 7.33 9.63
N ALA A 154 1.81 7.51 10.36
CA ALA A 154 2.84 6.49 10.55
C ALA A 154 2.32 5.25 11.30
N GLN A 155 1.49 5.46 12.34
CA GLN A 155 0.81 4.38 13.05
C GLN A 155 -0.13 3.60 12.12
N MET A 156 -0.88 4.31 11.28
CA MET A 156 -1.80 3.69 10.34
C MET A 156 -1.08 2.96 9.20
N GLY A 157 0.00 3.54 8.64
CA GLY A 157 0.86 2.85 7.66
C GLY A 157 1.53 1.61 8.25
N SER A 158 1.62 1.56 9.58
CA SER A 158 2.07 0.40 10.32
C SER A 158 1.02 -0.69 10.58
N ASP A 159 -0.26 -0.39 10.41
CA ASP A 159 -1.37 -1.33 10.59
C ASP A 159 -1.64 -2.11 9.29
N SER A 160 -1.90 -3.42 9.38
CA SER A 160 -2.02 -4.38 8.25
C SER A 160 -3.02 -4.03 7.14
N GLY A 161 -3.90 -3.05 7.36
CA GLY A 161 -4.95 -2.63 6.45
C GLY A 161 -4.58 -1.48 5.50
N TRP A 162 -3.50 -0.74 5.74
CA TRP A 162 -3.13 0.44 4.94
C TRP A 162 -1.66 0.41 4.46
N SER A 163 -1.05 -0.77 4.57
CA SER A 163 0.38 -0.87 4.70
C SER A 163 1.10 -1.32 3.42
N GLY A 164 2.10 -0.55 2.99
CA GLY A 164 2.96 -0.84 1.83
C GLY A 164 2.48 -0.30 0.48
N GLU A 165 1.20 0.07 0.34
CA GLU A 165 0.62 0.60 -0.91
C GLU A 165 0.31 2.11 -0.85
N HIS A 166 0.26 2.72 0.35
CA HIS A 166 -0.17 4.12 0.55
C HIS A 166 0.68 4.95 1.53
N TYR A 167 1.71 4.35 2.16
CA TYR A 167 2.62 5.03 3.08
C TYR A 167 4.08 4.67 2.81
N THR A 168 4.91 5.70 2.68
CA THR A 168 6.35 5.58 2.56
C THR A 168 7.02 6.09 3.84
N PRO A 169 7.97 5.35 4.45
CA PRO A 169 8.67 5.81 5.64
C PRO A 169 9.33 7.17 5.41
N ARG A 170 9.14 8.12 6.34
CA ARG A 170 9.69 9.49 6.22
C ARG A 170 11.20 9.53 5.97
N PRO A 171 12.05 8.74 6.67
CA PRO A 171 13.48 8.75 6.37
C PRO A 171 13.82 8.42 4.92
N LEU A 172 13.02 7.56 4.27
CA LEU A 172 13.20 7.20 2.87
C LEU A 172 12.72 8.31 1.92
N ILE A 173 11.60 8.98 2.26
CA ILE A 173 11.15 10.16 1.51
C ILE A 173 12.22 11.23 1.54
N ASN A 174 12.72 11.57 2.73
CA ASN A 174 13.71 12.62 2.94
C ASN A 174 14.99 12.31 2.15
N PHE A 175 15.46 11.06 2.22
CA PHE A 175 16.57 10.59 1.40
C PHE A 175 16.35 10.80 -0.11
N ILE A 176 15.17 10.45 -0.63
CA ILE A 176 14.88 10.61 -2.06
C ILE A 176 14.79 12.09 -2.44
N VAL A 177 14.14 12.92 -1.61
CA VAL A 177 14.02 14.36 -1.84
C VAL A 177 15.38 15.04 -1.77
N ASP A 178 16.27 14.63 -0.87
CA ASP A 178 17.63 15.16 -0.76
C ASP A 178 18.47 14.84 -2.01
N VAL A 179 18.35 13.62 -2.55
CA VAL A 179 19.07 13.23 -3.76
C VAL A 179 18.52 13.94 -5.01
N VAL A 180 17.19 14.05 -5.11
CA VAL A 180 16.54 14.69 -6.27
C VAL A 180 16.65 16.22 -6.19
N ASP A 181 16.64 16.79 -5.00
CA ASP A 181 16.85 18.21 -4.70
C ASP A 181 15.94 19.16 -5.50
N PRO A 182 14.60 19.12 -5.30
CA PRO A 182 13.66 20.04 -5.96
C PRO A 182 13.96 21.51 -5.65
N LYS A 183 13.74 22.40 -6.62
CA LYS A 183 14.06 23.83 -6.56
C LYS A 183 12.82 24.69 -6.64
N VAL A 184 12.86 25.83 -5.97
CA VAL A 184 11.81 26.86 -6.07
C VAL A 184 11.64 27.27 -7.54
N GLY A 185 10.39 27.33 -8.00
CA GLY A 185 10.03 27.57 -9.40
C GLY A 185 9.83 26.31 -10.23
N GLU A 186 10.14 25.12 -9.69
CA GLU A 186 9.89 23.84 -10.33
C GLU A 186 8.56 23.23 -9.88
N VAL A 187 7.93 22.48 -10.78
CA VAL A 187 6.72 21.70 -10.49
C VAL A 187 7.09 20.27 -10.14
N VAL A 188 6.66 19.84 -8.95
CA VAL A 188 6.82 18.49 -8.39
C VAL A 188 5.51 17.73 -8.54
N PHE A 189 5.59 16.49 -9.03
CA PHE A 189 4.43 15.63 -9.26
C PHE A 189 4.56 14.28 -8.58
N ASP A 190 3.48 13.85 -7.93
CA ASP A 190 3.30 12.48 -7.44
C ASP A 190 1.98 11.88 -7.98
N PRO A 191 2.05 10.95 -8.96
CA PRO A 191 0.86 10.34 -9.59
C PRO A 191 0.16 9.28 -8.72
N CYS A 192 0.69 8.94 -7.55
CA CYS A 192 0.07 8.02 -6.60
C CYS A 192 0.40 8.48 -5.17
N SER A 193 -0.04 9.70 -4.89
CA SER A 193 0.44 10.51 -3.78
C SER A 193 0.19 9.96 -2.39
N GLY A 194 -0.76 9.03 -2.20
CA GLY A 194 -1.05 8.48 -0.88
C GLY A 194 -1.42 9.58 0.12
N SER A 195 -0.68 9.66 1.22
CA SER A 195 -0.77 10.77 2.20
C SER A 195 -0.02 12.06 1.81
N ALA A 196 0.29 12.23 0.53
CA ALA A 196 1.08 13.34 -0.04
C ALA A 196 2.48 13.48 0.56
N GLY A 197 3.10 12.37 0.98
CA GLY A 197 4.37 12.40 1.71
C GLY A 197 5.52 13.04 0.96
N PHE A 198 5.69 12.71 -0.33
CA PHE A 198 6.72 13.32 -1.18
C PHE A 198 6.45 14.79 -1.45
N LEU A 199 5.19 15.18 -1.65
CA LEU A 199 4.81 16.55 -1.93
C LEU A 199 5.04 17.46 -0.72
N VAL A 200 4.71 16.97 0.48
CA VAL A 200 5.00 17.64 1.74
C VAL A 200 6.50 17.85 1.92
N GLU A 201 7.31 16.81 1.73
CA GLU A 201 8.75 16.93 1.94
C GLU A 201 9.40 17.84 0.88
N ALA A 202 8.93 17.77 -0.38
CA ALA A 202 9.39 18.69 -1.41
C ALA A 202 9.06 20.15 -1.07
N PHE A 203 7.88 20.42 -0.51
CA PHE A 203 7.51 21.75 -0.03
C PHE A 203 8.43 22.23 1.09
N GLU A 204 8.65 21.39 2.11
CA GLU A 204 9.54 21.70 3.24
C GLU A 204 11.00 21.91 2.80
N HIS A 205 11.46 21.19 1.78
CA HIS A 205 12.80 21.36 1.19
C HIS A 205 12.97 22.68 0.41
N MET A 206 11.90 23.16 -0.23
CA MET A 206 11.92 24.36 -1.06
C MET A 206 11.57 25.63 -0.26
N ARG A 207 10.67 25.54 0.73
CA ARG A 207 10.15 26.69 1.49
C ARG A 207 11.25 27.59 2.09
N PRO A 208 12.30 27.09 2.75
CA PRO A 208 13.37 27.93 3.28
C PRO A 208 14.17 28.68 2.22
N LYS A 209 14.08 28.26 0.95
CA LYS A 209 14.79 28.82 -0.20
C LYS A 209 13.94 29.82 -0.99
N ALA A 210 12.63 29.92 -0.73
CA ALA A 210 11.78 30.96 -1.29
C ALA A 210 12.05 32.28 -0.56
N THR A 211 12.55 33.27 -1.31
CA THR A 211 12.99 34.55 -0.74
C THR A 211 12.13 35.72 -1.19
N THR A 212 11.24 35.50 -2.16
CA THR A 212 10.34 36.52 -2.71
C THR A 212 8.88 36.11 -2.52
N THR A 213 7.98 37.10 -2.49
CA THR A 213 6.52 36.85 -2.42
C THR A 213 6.02 36.02 -3.59
N GLN A 214 6.56 36.20 -4.79
CA GLN A 214 6.16 35.43 -5.97
C GLN A 214 6.56 33.95 -5.85
N GLU A 215 7.76 33.68 -5.31
CA GLU A 215 8.21 32.31 -5.04
C GLU A 215 7.36 31.63 -3.98
N ASP A 216 7.00 32.35 -2.92
CA ASP A 216 6.11 31.88 -1.86
C ASP A 216 4.70 31.56 -2.41
N GLU A 217 4.10 32.48 -3.17
CA GLU A 217 2.81 32.27 -3.85
C GLU A 217 2.83 31.04 -4.77
N PHE A 218 3.91 30.86 -5.53
CA PHE A 218 4.11 29.71 -6.41
C PHE A 218 4.17 28.39 -5.62
N LEU A 219 4.92 28.36 -4.50
CA LEU A 219 5.01 27.18 -3.64
C LEU A 219 3.65 26.76 -3.08
N HIS A 220 2.78 27.72 -2.76
CA HIS A 220 1.47 27.44 -2.18
C HIS A 220 0.39 27.01 -3.16
N SER A 221 0.54 27.29 -4.48
CA SER A 221 -0.56 27.18 -5.46
C SER A 221 -0.23 26.43 -6.77
N GLU A 222 1.06 26.32 -7.12
CA GLU A 222 1.49 25.80 -8.42
C GLU A 222 2.57 24.72 -8.35
N ALA A 223 3.46 24.79 -7.33
CA ALA A 223 4.64 23.95 -7.25
C ALA A 223 4.35 22.45 -7.06
N LEU A 224 3.22 22.09 -6.45
CA LEU A 224 2.94 20.71 -6.06
C LEU A 224 1.70 20.19 -6.77
N ARG A 225 1.81 19.04 -7.41
CA ARG A 225 0.71 18.34 -8.07
C ARG A 225 0.63 16.90 -7.57
N GLY A 226 -0.55 16.43 -7.21
CA GLY A 226 -0.77 15.07 -6.71
C GLY A 226 -1.96 14.39 -7.37
N GLN A 227 -1.91 13.07 -7.49
CA GLN A 227 -3.07 12.26 -7.87
C GLN A 227 -3.13 10.99 -7.02
N ASP A 228 -4.32 10.58 -6.66
CA ASP A 228 -4.58 9.25 -6.07
C ASP A 228 -5.97 8.77 -6.46
N SER A 229 -6.14 7.46 -6.70
CA SER A 229 -7.45 6.91 -7.05
C SER A 229 -8.33 6.67 -5.82
N GLY A 230 -7.71 6.52 -4.64
CA GLY A 230 -8.37 6.25 -3.37
C GLY A 230 -8.96 7.51 -2.75
N GLU A 231 -10.23 7.41 -2.35
CA GLU A 231 -10.95 8.45 -1.60
C GLU A 231 -10.26 8.83 -0.28
N PHE A 232 -9.84 7.80 0.46
CA PHE A 232 -9.21 7.98 1.75
C PHE A 232 -7.78 8.56 1.63
N PRO A 233 -6.88 8.03 0.79
CA PRO A 233 -5.61 8.69 0.47
C PRO A 233 -5.76 10.14 0.05
N PHE A 234 -6.69 10.45 -0.86
CA PHE A 234 -6.93 11.81 -1.34
C PHE A 234 -7.28 12.79 -0.20
N LEU A 235 -8.16 12.39 0.72
CA LEU A 235 -8.49 13.18 1.91
C LEU A 235 -7.25 13.41 2.80
N LEU A 236 -6.50 12.34 3.09
CA LEU A 236 -5.32 12.42 3.95
C LEU A 236 -4.22 13.29 3.34
N GLY A 237 -3.93 13.12 2.05
CA GLY A 237 -2.93 13.91 1.33
C GLY A 237 -3.28 15.39 1.28
N THR A 238 -4.54 15.72 0.99
CA THR A 238 -5.01 17.11 0.97
C THR A 238 -4.90 17.75 2.35
N MET A 239 -5.29 17.00 3.38
CA MET A 239 -5.17 17.47 4.76
C MET A 239 -3.72 17.64 5.18
N ASN A 240 -2.84 16.71 4.77
CA ASN A 240 -1.44 16.76 5.13
C ASN A 240 -0.75 18.00 4.54
N LEU A 241 -1.02 18.31 3.27
CA LEU A 241 -0.51 19.53 2.62
C LEU A 241 -1.00 20.80 3.33
N LEU A 242 -2.29 20.88 3.69
CA LEU A 242 -2.83 22.02 4.43
C LEU A 242 -2.17 22.22 5.80
N LEU A 243 -1.92 21.14 6.55
CA LEU A 243 -1.25 21.23 7.85
C LEU A 243 0.22 21.68 7.75
N HIS A 244 0.90 21.34 6.65
CA HIS A 244 2.24 21.84 6.34
C HIS A 244 2.25 23.26 5.76
N GLY A 245 1.07 23.88 5.62
CA GLY A 245 0.90 25.27 5.21
C GLY A 245 0.64 25.47 3.71
N VAL A 246 0.53 24.41 2.90
CA VAL A 246 0.18 24.55 1.49
C VAL A 246 -1.29 24.96 1.38
N THR A 247 -1.55 26.23 1.06
CA THR A 247 -2.91 26.80 1.18
C THR A 247 -3.81 26.51 -0.02
N GLU A 248 -3.26 26.09 -1.16
CA GLU A 248 -4.02 25.71 -2.36
C GLU A 248 -3.51 24.38 -2.96
N PRO A 249 -3.72 23.24 -2.26
CA PRO A 249 -3.25 21.94 -2.73
C PRO A 249 -3.85 21.54 -4.09
N ASP A 250 -3.01 21.16 -5.05
CA ASP A 250 -3.46 20.55 -6.31
C ASP A 250 -3.36 19.03 -6.25
N ILE A 251 -4.23 18.40 -5.46
CA ILE A 251 -4.41 16.95 -5.50
C ILE A 251 -5.74 16.63 -6.19
N LYS A 252 -5.75 15.59 -7.03
CA LYS A 252 -6.96 15.11 -7.72
C LYS A 252 -7.26 13.65 -7.39
N ARG A 253 -8.53 13.30 -7.29
CA ARG A 253 -8.99 11.92 -7.10
C ARG A 253 -9.19 11.25 -8.46
N ARG A 254 -8.14 10.61 -8.97
CA ARG A 254 -8.18 9.97 -10.28
C ARG A 254 -7.24 8.76 -10.33
N ASN A 255 -7.62 7.74 -11.11
CA ASN A 255 -6.67 6.73 -11.54
C ASN A 255 -5.73 7.33 -12.61
N SER A 256 -4.50 7.62 -12.22
CA SER A 256 -3.47 8.20 -13.09
C SER A 256 -3.22 7.38 -14.36
N LEU A 257 -3.46 6.07 -14.32
CA LEU A 257 -3.25 5.17 -15.47
C LEU A 257 -4.38 5.23 -16.51
N GLU A 258 -5.55 5.80 -16.18
CA GLU A 258 -6.65 6.01 -17.13
C GLU A 258 -6.31 7.09 -18.18
N ARG A 259 -5.27 7.88 -17.93
CA ARG A 259 -4.77 8.86 -18.88
C ARG A 259 -4.03 8.18 -20.04
N ASP A 260 -4.44 8.48 -21.27
CA ASP A 260 -3.70 8.10 -22.46
C ASP A 260 -2.39 8.90 -22.54
N ILE A 261 -1.23 8.22 -22.48
CA ILE A 261 0.06 8.92 -22.44
C ILE A 261 0.34 9.71 -23.71
N ARG A 262 -0.29 9.33 -24.84
CA ARG A 262 -0.16 10.04 -26.13
C ARG A 262 -0.86 11.39 -26.14
N THR A 263 -1.68 11.66 -25.14
CA THR A 263 -2.41 12.93 -24.95
C THR A 263 -1.73 13.86 -23.96
N ILE A 264 -0.58 13.47 -23.40
CA ILE A 264 0.22 14.35 -22.56
C ILE A 264 0.75 15.50 -23.42
N SER A 265 0.42 16.71 -23.00
CA SER A 265 0.78 17.97 -23.67
C SER A 265 1.87 18.71 -22.90
N SER A 266 2.37 19.82 -23.44
CA SER A 266 3.39 20.66 -22.77
C SER A 266 2.97 21.13 -21.39
N ASP A 267 1.67 21.37 -21.17
CA ASP A 267 1.13 21.94 -19.94
C ASP A 267 1.06 20.89 -18.81
N ASP A 268 1.11 19.62 -19.19
CA ASP A 268 1.15 18.48 -18.29
C ASP A 268 2.56 18.16 -17.83
N LEU A 269 3.59 18.68 -18.52
CA LEU A 269 4.97 18.35 -18.21
C LEU A 269 5.44 19.03 -16.93
N VAL A 270 6.12 18.25 -16.10
CA VAL A 270 6.64 18.67 -14.79
C VAL A 270 8.15 18.55 -14.72
N ASP A 271 8.77 19.30 -13.82
CA ASP A 271 10.23 19.33 -13.66
C ASP A 271 10.72 18.16 -12.81
N VAL A 272 9.93 17.76 -11.81
CA VAL A 272 10.30 16.73 -10.84
C VAL A 272 9.17 15.72 -10.65
N VAL A 273 9.50 14.43 -10.67
CA VAL A 273 8.59 13.36 -10.22
C VAL A 273 9.16 12.70 -8.97
N LEU A 274 8.37 12.64 -7.90
CA LEU A 274 8.74 11.97 -6.65
C LEU A 274 7.60 11.04 -6.27
N THR A 275 7.82 9.73 -6.26
CA THR A 275 6.70 8.80 -6.15
C THR A 275 7.06 7.41 -5.68
N ASN A 276 6.09 6.73 -5.05
CA ASN A 276 6.16 5.33 -4.67
C ASN A 276 4.93 4.59 -5.25
N PRO A 277 5.01 4.10 -6.49
CA PRO A 277 3.92 3.36 -7.11
C PRO A 277 3.59 2.06 -6.37
N PRO A 278 2.34 1.58 -6.46
CA PRO A 278 1.95 0.32 -5.83
C PRO A 278 2.89 -0.84 -6.22
N PHE A 279 3.43 -1.56 -5.24
CA PHE A 279 4.39 -2.66 -5.46
C PHE A 279 3.81 -3.89 -6.16
N GLY A 280 2.50 -3.92 -6.40
CA GLY A 280 1.80 -4.97 -7.13
C GLY A 280 0.40 -4.50 -7.50
N GLY A 281 -0.17 -5.10 -8.53
CA GLY A 281 -1.48 -4.73 -9.05
C GLY A 281 -1.64 -5.14 -10.51
N SER A 282 -2.88 -5.31 -10.93
CA SER A 282 -3.24 -5.61 -12.31
C SER A 282 -4.26 -4.60 -12.81
N GLU A 283 -3.97 -3.95 -13.94
CA GLU A 283 -4.89 -3.04 -14.59
C GLU A 283 -5.77 -3.73 -15.64
N HIS A 284 -6.98 -3.21 -15.81
CA HIS A 284 -7.93 -3.75 -16.79
C HIS A 284 -7.41 -3.55 -18.23
N PRO A 285 -7.64 -4.48 -19.18
CA PRO A 285 -7.13 -4.38 -20.55
C PRO A 285 -7.49 -3.10 -21.31
N GLN A 286 -8.52 -2.35 -20.88
CA GLN A 286 -8.85 -1.03 -21.43
C GLN A 286 -7.81 0.03 -21.03
N VAL A 287 -7.43 0.08 -19.75
CA VAL A 287 -6.39 0.98 -19.23
C VAL A 287 -5.05 0.71 -19.89
N GLN A 288 -4.72 -0.56 -20.11
CA GLN A 288 -3.47 -0.96 -20.77
C GLN A 288 -3.31 -0.37 -22.19
N ARG A 289 -4.41 -0.02 -22.88
CA ARG A 289 -4.38 0.58 -24.25
C ARG A 289 -3.88 2.02 -24.28
N ASN A 290 -3.79 2.66 -23.12
CA ASN A 290 -3.24 4.00 -22.94
C ASN A 290 -1.71 4.03 -23.08
N PHE A 291 -1.06 2.87 -23.09
CA PHE A 291 0.39 2.74 -23.03
C PHE A 291 0.95 2.03 -24.27
N PRO A 292 2.12 2.46 -24.79
CA PRO A 292 2.82 1.80 -25.88
C PRO A 292 3.22 0.37 -25.53
N ILE A 293 3.82 0.17 -24.36
CA ILE A 293 4.12 -1.16 -23.82
C ILE A 293 2.94 -1.56 -22.94
N ARG A 294 2.05 -2.36 -23.51
CA ARG A 294 0.89 -2.89 -22.79
C ARG A 294 1.35 -3.91 -21.75
N SER A 295 0.87 -3.74 -20.53
CA SER A 295 1.12 -4.68 -19.43
C SER A 295 -0.04 -4.59 -18.45
N SER A 296 -0.35 -5.71 -17.79
CA SER A 296 -1.23 -5.67 -16.63
C SER A 296 -0.56 -5.06 -15.41
N SER A 297 0.78 -5.15 -15.30
CA SER A 297 1.53 -4.65 -14.14
C SER A 297 1.41 -3.15 -13.98
N THR A 298 0.88 -2.70 -12.84
CA THR A 298 0.80 -1.28 -12.47
C THR A 298 2.17 -0.63 -12.45
N GLN A 299 3.22 -1.31 -11.96
CA GLN A 299 4.58 -0.76 -11.87
C GLN A 299 5.11 -0.33 -13.25
N LEU A 300 4.92 -1.17 -14.28
CA LEU A 300 5.35 -0.85 -15.63
C LEU A 300 4.55 0.33 -16.23
N LEU A 301 3.25 0.40 -15.96
CA LEU A 301 2.40 1.47 -16.47
C LEU A 301 2.71 2.81 -15.80
N PHE A 302 2.91 2.84 -14.47
CA PHE A 302 3.34 4.04 -13.76
C PHE A 302 4.70 4.54 -14.26
N MET A 303 5.67 3.66 -14.48
CA MET A 303 6.97 4.08 -15.01
C MET A 303 6.87 4.71 -16.41
N GLN A 304 6.02 4.17 -17.29
CA GLN A 304 5.74 4.81 -18.59
C GLN A 304 5.08 6.18 -18.42
N LEU A 305 4.11 6.31 -17.52
CA LEU A 305 3.44 7.58 -17.23
C LEU A 305 4.42 8.63 -16.69
N ASN A 306 5.25 8.25 -15.72
CA ASN A 306 6.19 9.16 -15.06
C ASN A 306 7.18 9.75 -16.06
N LEU A 307 7.83 8.90 -16.86
CA LEU A 307 8.77 9.35 -17.89
C LEU A 307 8.08 10.21 -18.97
N ALA A 308 6.84 9.88 -19.35
CA ALA A 308 6.10 10.66 -20.33
C ALA A 308 5.65 12.04 -19.80
N THR A 309 5.56 12.20 -18.48
CA THR A 309 5.14 13.46 -17.81
C THR A 309 6.34 14.34 -17.46
N LEU A 310 7.57 13.81 -17.47
CA LEU A 310 8.77 14.60 -17.21
C LEU A 310 9.08 15.54 -18.39
N ARG A 311 9.46 16.77 -18.07
CA ARG A 311 10.10 17.68 -19.03
C ARG A 311 11.42 17.06 -19.53
N PRO A 312 11.93 17.50 -20.69
CA PRO A 312 13.20 16.98 -21.20
C PRO A 312 14.35 17.04 -20.21
N GLN A 313 14.48 18.13 -19.42
CA GLN A 313 15.51 18.29 -18.37
C GLN A 313 14.99 17.90 -16.97
N GLY A 314 13.86 17.19 -16.92
CA GLY A 314 13.24 16.78 -15.68
C GLY A 314 14.02 15.66 -15.00
N ARG A 315 13.72 15.46 -13.73
CA ARG A 315 14.34 14.42 -12.90
C ARG A 315 13.32 13.71 -12.02
N MET A 316 13.64 12.49 -11.65
CA MET A 316 12.74 11.64 -10.89
C MET A 316 13.46 10.83 -9.84
N GLY A 317 12.83 10.73 -8.67
CA GLY A 317 13.12 9.72 -7.66
C GLY A 317 11.91 8.82 -7.48
N VAL A 318 12.07 7.51 -7.73
CA VAL A 318 10.97 6.54 -7.70
C VAL A 318 11.33 5.29 -6.91
N VAL A 319 10.39 4.82 -6.09
CA VAL A 319 10.51 3.53 -5.38
C VAL A 319 9.91 2.42 -6.24
N LEU A 320 10.63 1.32 -6.45
CA LEU A 320 10.14 0.17 -7.21
C LEU A 320 10.46 -1.14 -6.50
N PRO A 321 9.64 -2.20 -6.66
CA PRO A 321 10.01 -3.54 -6.19
C PRO A 321 11.15 -4.09 -7.06
N GLU A 322 12.01 -4.93 -6.48
CA GLU A 322 13.15 -5.54 -7.18
C GLU A 322 12.72 -6.34 -8.43
N SER A 323 11.49 -6.86 -8.43
CA SER A 323 10.90 -7.54 -9.59
C SER A 323 10.80 -6.64 -10.83
N PHE A 324 10.67 -5.32 -10.68
CA PHE A 324 10.74 -4.41 -11.82
C PHE A 324 12.13 -4.42 -12.48
N LEU A 325 13.19 -4.60 -11.69
CA LEU A 325 14.57 -4.55 -12.14
C LEU A 325 14.98 -5.85 -12.85
N SER A 326 14.37 -6.98 -12.48
CA SER A 326 14.77 -8.32 -12.96
C SER A 326 13.79 -9.01 -13.90
N ASN A 327 12.48 -8.70 -13.86
CA ASN A 327 11.47 -9.38 -14.67
C ASN A 327 11.78 -9.28 -16.18
N GLY A 328 11.49 -10.34 -16.94
CA GLY A 328 11.69 -10.40 -18.39
C GLY A 328 10.58 -9.72 -19.21
N ASP A 329 10.50 -10.10 -20.49
CA ASP A 329 9.44 -9.71 -21.44
C ASP A 329 9.25 -8.19 -21.58
N SER A 330 8.04 -7.69 -21.31
CA SER A 330 7.68 -6.27 -21.43
C SER A 330 8.51 -5.38 -20.51
N PHE A 331 8.98 -5.89 -19.37
CA PHE A 331 9.87 -5.16 -18.48
C PHE A 331 11.28 -5.02 -19.08
N ALA A 332 11.84 -6.08 -19.67
CA ALA A 332 13.15 -6.01 -20.34
C ALA A 332 13.11 -5.02 -21.52
N VAL A 333 12.03 -5.06 -22.31
CA VAL A 333 11.81 -4.10 -23.42
C VAL A 333 11.73 -2.66 -22.90
N PHE A 334 10.98 -2.43 -21.81
CA PHE A 334 10.87 -1.10 -21.22
C PHE A 334 12.20 -0.62 -20.63
N ARG A 335 12.92 -1.45 -19.87
CA ARG A 335 14.22 -1.10 -19.28
C ARG A 335 15.23 -0.72 -20.36
N LYS A 336 15.27 -1.47 -21.47
CA LYS A 336 16.08 -1.10 -22.63
C LYS A 336 15.72 0.29 -23.16
N GLN A 337 14.44 0.54 -23.44
CA GLN A 337 13.99 1.84 -23.97
C GLN A 337 14.29 2.98 -22.99
N MET A 338 14.09 2.74 -21.70
CA MET A 338 14.40 3.70 -20.63
C MET A 338 15.89 4.04 -20.63
N LEU A 339 16.78 3.06 -20.62
CA LEU A 339 18.23 3.29 -20.64
C LEU A 339 18.73 3.95 -21.93
N GLU A 340 18.05 3.74 -23.06
CA GLU A 340 18.39 4.37 -24.35
C GLU A 340 17.96 5.85 -24.44
N THR A 341 17.02 6.29 -23.61
CA THR A 341 16.39 7.62 -23.72
C THR A 341 16.60 8.52 -22.50
N TRP A 342 16.75 7.91 -21.32
CA TRP A 342 16.94 8.57 -20.04
C TRP A 342 18.20 8.08 -19.36
N ASN A 343 18.74 8.93 -18.49
CA ASN A 343 19.95 8.65 -17.73
C ASN A 343 19.55 8.17 -16.33
N VAL A 344 19.50 6.85 -16.17
CA VAL A 344 19.31 6.17 -14.88
C VAL A 344 20.65 6.18 -14.15
N HIS A 345 20.99 7.32 -13.57
CA HIS A 345 22.34 7.55 -13.04
C HIS A 345 22.59 6.83 -11.71
N THR A 346 21.55 6.50 -10.93
CA THR A 346 21.73 5.90 -9.60
C THR A 346 20.61 4.94 -9.22
N ILE A 347 20.98 3.79 -8.65
CA ILE A 347 20.06 2.81 -8.06
C ILE A 347 20.48 2.51 -6.63
N VAL A 348 19.58 2.74 -5.67
CA VAL A 348 19.84 2.49 -4.25
C VAL A 348 18.99 1.32 -3.77
N SER A 349 19.64 0.24 -3.34
CA SER A 349 18.95 -0.95 -2.83
C SER A 349 18.55 -0.82 -1.38
N VAL A 350 17.28 -1.08 -1.09
CA VAL A 350 16.72 -1.02 0.26
C VAL A 350 16.55 -2.43 0.81
N PRO A 351 16.93 -2.73 2.07
CA PRO A 351 16.68 -4.04 2.68
C PRO A 351 15.19 -4.38 2.75
N SER A 352 14.85 -5.65 2.53
CA SER A 352 13.45 -6.09 2.56
C SER A 352 12.86 -6.09 3.97
N LYS A 353 13.66 -6.42 4.99
CA LYS A 353 13.16 -6.69 6.35
C LYS A 353 13.02 -5.42 7.19
N GLY A 354 11.82 -5.20 7.72
CA GLY A 354 11.56 -4.20 8.75
C GLY A 354 11.52 -2.75 8.25
N ILE A 355 11.45 -2.56 6.93
CA ILE A 355 11.28 -1.26 6.26
C ILE A 355 9.80 -1.04 5.95
N TRP A 356 9.28 -1.88 5.05
CA TRP A 356 7.88 -1.90 4.65
C TRP A 356 7.08 -2.81 5.59
N TYR A 357 5.76 -2.76 5.49
CA TYR A 357 4.92 -3.65 6.30
C TYR A 357 4.99 -5.10 5.85
N LYS A 358 4.91 -5.32 4.53
CA LYS A 358 5.26 -6.60 3.91
C LYS A 358 6.74 -6.50 3.61
N ASP A 359 7.56 -7.45 4.05
CA ASP A 359 9.02 -7.45 3.84
C ASP A 359 9.39 -7.63 2.35
N VAL A 360 9.01 -6.67 1.51
CA VAL A 360 9.23 -6.61 0.06
C VAL A 360 10.60 -5.99 -0.20
N LYS A 361 11.38 -6.59 -1.08
CA LYS A 361 12.64 -6.02 -1.55
C LYS A 361 12.35 -4.91 -2.57
N THR A 362 12.88 -3.72 -2.31
CA THR A 362 12.65 -2.53 -3.13
C THR A 362 13.95 -1.79 -3.42
N ASP A 363 13.95 -1.03 -4.50
CA ASP A 363 15.07 -0.22 -4.94
C ASP A 363 14.57 1.20 -5.27
N LEU A 364 15.43 2.19 -5.06
CA LEU A 364 15.19 3.58 -5.41
C LEU A 364 15.91 3.85 -6.72
N LEU A 365 15.19 4.30 -7.74
CA LEU A 365 15.77 4.70 -9.02
C LEU A 365 15.79 6.23 -9.09
N PHE A 366 16.95 6.77 -9.46
CA PHE A 366 17.14 8.18 -9.75
C PHE A 366 17.45 8.34 -11.23
N ILE A 367 16.62 9.14 -11.90
CA ILE A 367 16.62 9.29 -13.35
C ILE A 367 16.59 10.78 -13.68
N ASP A 368 17.43 11.23 -14.61
CA ASP A 368 17.36 12.56 -15.21
C ASP A 368 17.34 12.46 -16.74
N GLY A 369 16.96 13.57 -17.38
CA GLY A 369 16.90 13.64 -18.83
C GLY A 369 17.53 14.89 -19.46
N PRO A 370 17.65 14.89 -20.80
CA PRO A 370 17.59 13.73 -21.67
C PRO A 370 19.00 13.19 -21.92
N GLY A 371 19.14 11.88 -22.17
CA GLY A 371 20.41 11.27 -22.54
C GLY A 371 20.43 9.79 -22.24
N PRO A 372 21.08 8.96 -23.07
CA PRO A 372 21.21 7.53 -22.78
C PRO A 372 22.01 7.32 -21.49
N THR A 373 21.64 6.30 -20.73
CA THR A 373 22.42 5.86 -19.58
C THR A 373 23.73 5.22 -20.07
N GLU A 374 24.87 5.76 -19.63
CA GLU A 374 26.18 5.15 -19.90
C GLU A 374 26.65 4.27 -18.75
N GLU A 375 26.39 4.71 -17.51
CA GLU A 375 26.84 4.09 -16.27
C GLU A 375 25.81 4.32 -15.17
N ILE A 376 25.57 3.28 -14.38
CA ILE A 376 24.67 3.28 -13.23
C ILE A 376 25.51 3.18 -11.96
N PHE A 377 25.35 4.14 -11.04
CA PHE A 377 25.94 4.09 -9.71
C PHE A 377 25.01 3.36 -8.74
N TYR A 378 25.47 2.27 -8.15
CA TYR A 378 24.73 1.47 -7.19
C TYR A 378 25.13 1.81 -5.77
N VAL A 379 24.17 1.82 -4.85
CA VAL A 379 24.40 1.88 -3.41
C VAL A 379 23.52 0.83 -2.72
N GLU A 380 24.06 0.05 -1.81
CA GLU A 380 23.31 -0.92 -1.01
C GLU A 380 23.17 -0.43 0.43
N ILE A 381 21.94 -0.12 0.86
CA ILE A 381 21.68 0.26 2.25
C ILE A 381 21.83 -0.97 3.14
N GLN A 382 22.66 -0.86 4.17
CA GLN A 382 22.88 -1.89 5.18
C GLN A 382 22.41 -1.43 6.57
N PRO A 383 21.91 -2.35 7.42
CA PRO A 383 21.67 -2.03 8.82
C PRO A 383 22.96 -1.60 9.53
N PRO A 384 22.86 -0.84 10.63
CA PRO A 384 24.03 -0.45 11.42
C PRO A 384 24.87 -1.66 11.90
N PRO A 385 26.18 -1.50 12.12
CA PRO A 385 27.06 -2.58 12.56
C PRO A 385 26.50 -3.35 13.77
N GLY A 386 26.47 -4.68 13.67
CA GLY A 386 25.93 -5.57 14.70
C GLY A 386 24.41 -5.78 14.64
N VAL A 387 23.71 -5.18 13.67
CA VAL A 387 22.28 -5.42 13.42
C VAL A 387 22.13 -6.25 12.14
N LYS A 388 21.42 -7.39 12.23
CA LYS A 388 21.22 -8.26 11.06
C LYS A 388 20.16 -7.74 10.08
N ASN A 389 19.10 -7.12 10.60
CA ASN A 389 17.99 -6.55 9.82
C ASN A 389 17.42 -5.34 10.55
N PHE A 390 16.85 -4.40 9.79
CA PHE A 390 16.00 -3.38 10.38
C PHE A 390 14.77 -4.03 11.06
N SER A 391 14.21 -3.31 12.03
CA SER A 391 13.04 -3.72 12.78
C SER A 391 12.21 -2.49 13.07
N ARG A 392 10.91 -2.56 12.78
CA ARG A 392 9.96 -1.44 12.90
C ARG A 392 9.83 -0.85 14.30
N VAL A 393 10.25 -1.59 15.33
CA VAL A 393 10.16 -1.15 16.74
C VAL A 393 11.54 -0.97 17.37
N ARG A 394 12.44 -1.95 17.24
CA ARG A 394 13.71 -1.95 17.99
C ARG A 394 14.84 -1.20 17.29
N LYS A 395 14.90 -1.29 15.97
CA LYS A 395 15.96 -0.73 15.11
C LYS A 395 15.32 -0.23 13.81
N PRO A 396 14.47 0.80 13.87
CA PRO A 396 13.78 1.31 12.69
C PRO A 396 14.78 1.93 11.72
N LEU A 397 14.36 2.07 10.47
CA LEU A 397 15.07 2.94 9.52
C LEU A 397 14.95 4.38 10.02
N THR A 398 16.07 5.08 10.15
CA THR A 398 16.12 6.49 10.55
C THR A 398 17.01 7.27 9.61
N GLU A 399 16.91 8.60 9.63
CA GLU A 399 17.78 9.48 8.81
C GLU A 399 19.25 9.28 9.16
N GLU A 400 19.59 9.11 10.44
CA GLU A 400 20.97 8.85 10.86
C GLU A 400 21.52 7.54 10.32
N ALA A 401 20.66 6.52 10.13
CA ALA A 401 21.05 5.27 9.51
C ALA A 401 21.24 5.41 7.99
N LEU A 402 20.57 6.38 7.35
CA LEU A 402 20.64 6.63 5.91
C LEU A 402 21.73 7.63 5.51
N ALA A 403 22.14 8.53 6.42
CA ALA A 403 23.10 9.60 6.15
C ALA A 403 24.42 9.13 5.49
N PRO A 404 25.07 8.03 5.90
CA PRO A 404 26.27 7.55 5.22
C PRO A 404 26.02 7.17 3.75
N PHE A 405 24.87 6.60 3.45
CA PHE A 405 24.51 6.21 2.09
C PHE A 405 24.15 7.41 1.24
N LEU A 406 23.58 8.47 1.84
CA LEU A 406 23.31 9.73 1.16
C LEU A 406 24.63 10.40 0.76
N GLU A 407 25.63 10.37 1.64
CA GLU A 407 26.99 10.84 1.30
C GLU A 407 27.61 10.04 0.16
N LEU A 408 27.41 8.72 0.10
CA LEU A 408 27.89 7.89 -1.02
C LEU A 408 27.23 8.30 -2.34
N VAL A 409 25.91 8.49 -2.34
CA VAL A 409 25.15 8.94 -3.53
C VAL A 409 25.64 10.30 -3.99
N ASN A 410 25.69 11.29 -3.09
CA ASN A 410 26.05 12.68 -3.42
C ASN A 410 27.49 12.81 -3.96
N ASN A 411 28.42 12.01 -3.44
CA ASN A 411 29.82 12.06 -3.86
C ASN A 411 30.16 11.04 -4.95
N ARG A 412 29.23 10.15 -5.32
CA ARG A 412 29.47 8.95 -6.15
C ARG A 412 30.74 8.21 -5.72
N ALA A 413 30.91 8.03 -4.41
CA ALA A 413 32.10 7.44 -3.84
C ALA A 413 32.01 5.91 -3.86
N GLU A 414 32.95 5.25 -4.53
CA GLU A 414 33.08 3.78 -4.55
C GLU A 414 33.44 3.24 -3.16
N SER A 415 32.83 2.13 -2.75
CA SER A 415 33.05 1.51 -1.44
C SER A 415 32.68 0.02 -1.43
N GLU A 416 32.68 -0.61 -0.24
CA GLU A 416 32.12 -1.95 -0.09
C GLU A 416 30.62 -2.00 -0.40
N HIS A 417 29.90 -0.88 -0.24
CA HIS A 417 28.45 -0.78 -0.38
C HIS A 417 28.03 0.09 -1.57
N SER A 418 28.97 0.52 -2.41
CA SER A 418 28.67 1.35 -3.57
C SER A 418 29.63 1.10 -4.72
N TRP A 419 29.10 1.00 -5.93
CA TRP A 419 29.90 0.71 -7.13
C TRP A 419 29.24 1.18 -8.41
N SER A 420 30.02 1.35 -9.47
CA SER A 420 29.52 1.72 -10.79
C SER A 420 29.48 0.52 -11.76
N VAL A 421 28.44 0.45 -12.58
CA VAL A 421 28.31 -0.55 -13.66
C VAL A 421 28.02 0.17 -14.98
N ARG A 422 28.79 -0.14 -16.03
CA ARG A 422 28.54 0.42 -17.36
C ARG A 422 27.37 -0.32 -18.01
N VAL A 423 26.51 0.40 -18.70
CA VAL A 423 25.33 -0.20 -19.36
C VAL A 423 25.72 -1.24 -20.42
N GLU A 424 26.89 -1.11 -21.03
CA GLU A 424 27.40 -2.10 -21.99
C GLU A 424 27.75 -3.46 -21.38
N ASP A 425 27.97 -3.50 -20.06
CA ASP A 425 28.28 -4.72 -19.30
C ASP A 425 27.02 -5.44 -18.80
N LEU A 426 25.84 -4.84 -18.97
CA LEU A 426 24.57 -5.47 -18.62
C LEU A 426 24.22 -6.60 -19.59
N ASP A 427 23.44 -7.57 -19.11
CA ASP A 427 22.90 -8.63 -19.95
C ASP A 427 21.98 -8.02 -21.04
N ARG A 428 22.31 -8.28 -22.31
CA ARG A 428 21.67 -7.63 -23.46
C ARG A 428 20.26 -8.12 -23.77
N ASP A 429 19.85 -9.23 -23.18
CA ASP A 429 18.52 -9.79 -23.38
C ASP A 429 17.58 -9.35 -22.26
N SER A 430 18.06 -9.42 -21.00
CA SER A 430 17.23 -9.05 -19.85
C SER A 430 17.31 -7.57 -19.51
N PHE A 431 18.43 -6.88 -19.74
CA PHE A 431 18.70 -5.57 -19.13
C PHE A 431 18.42 -5.58 -17.61
N ASP A 432 18.85 -6.63 -16.91
CA ASP A 432 18.68 -6.75 -15.46
C ASP A 432 19.42 -5.60 -14.75
N LEU A 433 18.67 -4.82 -13.98
CA LEU A 433 19.17 -3.64 -13.28
C LEU A 433 19.45 -3.90 -11.80
N ARG A 434 19.33 -5.13 -11.32
CA ARG A 434 19.56 -5.43 -9.90
C ARG A 434 20.95 -4.96 -9.45
N PRO A 435 21.08 -4.52 -8.19
CA PRO A 435 22.34 -4.13 -7.58
C PRO A 435 23.21 -5.37 -7.32
N MET A 436 23.75 -5.94 -8.39
CA MET A 436 24.72 -7.02 -8.32
C MET A 436 26.11 -6.41 -8.21
N LYS A 437 26.72 -6.53 -7.03
CA LYS A 437 28.09 -6.06 -6.82
C LYS A 437 29.02 -6.79 -7.80
N PRO A 438 29.76 -6.08 -8.68
CA PRO A 438 30.84 -6.67 -9.44
C PRO A 438 31.79 -7.33 -8.45
N ALA A 439 32.17 -8.58 -8.69
CA ALA A 439 33.00 -9.34 -7.77
C ALA A 439 34.19 -8.49 -7.29
N THR A 440 34.10 -8.01 -6.04
CA THR A 440 35.18 -7.33 -5.32
C THR A 440 36.41 -8.25 -5.35
N GLU A 441 37.60 -7.69 -5.22
CA GLU A 441 38.91 -8.38 -5.28
C GLU A 441 39.10 -9.60 -4.36
N THR A 442 38.09 -10.05 -3.63
CA THR A 442 38.02 -11.43 -3.15
C THR A 442 37.92 -12.35 -4.37
N LEU A 443 39.04 -12.94 -4.74
CA LEU A 443 39.11 -14.08 -5.64
C LEU A 443 37.94 -15.02 -5.33
N LEU A 444 36.93 -15.06 -6.19
CA LEU A 444 36.01 -16.18 -6.23
C LEU A 444 36.87 -17.32 -6.75
N THR A 445 37.42 -18.10 -5.83
CA THR A 445 38.28 -19.21 -6.22
C THR A 445 37.42 -20.21 -6.99
N LEU A 446 38.04 -21.00 -7.87
CA LEU A 446 37.33 -22.14 -8.47
C LEU A 446 36.70 -23.04 -7.39
N GLU A 447 37.29 -23.09 -6.18
CA GLU A 447 36.75 -23.76 -5.00
C GLU A 447 35.44 -23.15 -4.51
N ASP A 448 35.33 -21.83 -4.37
CA ASP A 448 34.11 -21.14 -3.92
C ASP A 448 32.96 -21.27 -4.93
N ALA A 449 33.28 -21.12 -6.22
CA ALA A 449 32.32 -21.36 -7.30
C ALA A 449 31.87 -22.83 -7.31
N HIS A 450 32.80 -23.77 -7.12
CA HIS A 450 32.50 -25.20 -7.08
C HIS A 450 31.66 -25.57 -5.85
N GLU A 451 31.92 -25.00 -4.68
CA GLU A 451 31.13 -25.25 -3.47
C GLU A 451 29.70 -24.69 -3.61
N ARG A 452 29.54 -23.50 -4.20
CA ARG A 452 28.21 -22.94 -4.51
C ARG A 452 27.48 -23.76 -5.56
N LEU A 453 28.14 -24.12 -6.66
CA LEU A 453 27.58 -25.00 -7.68
C LEU A 453 27.27 -26.39 -7.13
N SER A 454 28.04 -26.89 -6.18
CA SER A 454 27.76 -28.16 -5.48
C SER A 454 26.55 -28.04 -4.57
N ARG A 455 26.33 -26.89 -3.90
CA ARG A 455 25.11 -26.63 -3.11
C ARG A 455 23.88 -26.48 -4.00
N ILE A 456 23.99 -25.76 -5.12
CA ILE A 456 22.95 -25.68 -6.15
C ILE A 456 22.66 -27.07 -6.70
N GLY A 457 23.69 -27.83 -7.04
CA GLY A 457 23.60 -29.21 -7.50
C GLY A 457 22.99 -30.16 -6.46
N ALA A 458 23.15 -29.89 -5.17
CA ALA A 458 22.47 -30.65 -4.11
C ALA A 458 20.97 -30.32 -4.00
N ARG A 459 20.53 -29.17 -4.54
CA ARG A 459 19.11 -28.75 -4.61
C ARG A 459 18.45 -29.13 -5.93
N ALA A 460 19.21 -29.33 -7.00
CA ALA A 460 18.70 -29.79 -8.30
C ALA A 460 17.87 -31.09 -8.21
N PRO A 461 18.25 -32.11 -7.40
CA PRO A 461 17.42 -33.28 -7.16
C PRO A 461 16.04 -32.98 -6.56
N ILE A 462 15.87 -31.87 -5.83
CA ILE A 462 14.55 -31.47 -5.29
C ILE A 462 13.67 -30.98 -6.43
N VAL A 463 14.22 -30.12 -7.31
CA VAL A 463 13.50 -29.60 -8.48
C VAL A 463 13.19 -30.73 -9.46
N GLU A 464 14.17 -31.60 -9.75
CA GLU A 464 13.98 -32.78 -10.59
C GLU A 464 12.96 -33.74 -9.99
N ALA A 465 13.04 -34.05 -8.70
CA ALA A 465 12.05 -34.91 -8.03
C ALA A 465 10.65 -34.30 -8.06
N SER A 466 10.50 -32.98 -7.90
CA SER A 466 9.22 -32.29 -8.04
C SER A 466 8.69 -32.35 -9.47
N VAL A 467 9.53 -32.12 -10.48
CA VAL A 467 9.15 -32.21 -11.90
C VAL A 467 8.82 -33.65 -12.29
N GLU A 468 9.57 -34.64 -11.83
CA GLU A 468 9.28 -36.06 -12.05
C GLU A 468 8.00 -36.48 -11.34
N SER A 469 7.78 -36.03 -10.09
CA SER A 469 6.55 -36.29 -9.35
C SER A 469 5.34 -35.70 -10.06
N LEU A 470 5.44 -34.46 -10.54
CA LEU A 470 4.40 -33.80 -11.34
C LEU A 470 4.19 -34.50 -12.68
N THR A 471 5.26 -34.84 -13.39
CA THR A 471 5.19 -35.49 -14.70
C THR A 471 4.59 -36.88 -14.54
N SER A 472 4.96 -37.65 -13.53
CA SER A 472 4.37 -38.96 -13.20
C SER A 472 2.90 -38.81 -12.84
N ALA A 473 2.53 -37.81 -12.04
CA ALA A 473 1.15 -37.53 -11.67
C ALA A 473 0.29 -37.14 -12.87
N LEU A 474 0.81 -36.29 -13.76
CA LEU A 474 0.13 -35.84 -14.97
C LEU A 474 0.11 -36.90 -16.08
N SER A 475 1.11 -37.78 -16.14
CA SER A 475 1.18 -38.88 -17.12
C SER A 475 0.32 -40.08 -16.72
N GLY A 476 0.08 -40.25 -15.41
CA GLY A 476 -0.89 -41.20 -14.87
C GLY A 476 -2.34 -40.70 -14.94
N ALA A 477 -2.53 -39.39 -15.06
CA ALA A 477 -3.82 -38.78 -15.33
C ALA A 477 -4.16 -38.95 -16.83
N ALA A 478 -5.03 -39.90 -17.16
CA ALA A 478 -5.62 -39.93 -18.50
C ALA A 478 -6.29 -38.55 -18.76
N PRO A 479 -6.18 -37.98 -19.98
CA PRO A 479 -7.01 -36.83 -20.32
C PRO A 479 -8.45 -37.27 -20.07
N ALA A 480 -9.13 -36.56 -19.17
CA ALA A 480 -10.54 -36.85 -18.92
C ALA A 480 -11.23 -36.84 -20.29
N GLU A 481 -11.93 -37.94 -20.64
CA GLU A 481 -12.99 -37.84 -21.61
C GLU A 481 -13.84 -36.63 -21.20
N ALA A 482 -14.21 -35.77 -22.16
CA ALA A 482 -14.68 -34.41 -21.93
C ALA A 482 -15.92 -34.25 -21.00
N ASP A 483 -16.42 -35.33 -20.40
CA ASP A 483 -17.60 -35.42 -19.53
C ASP A 483 -17.34 -36.03 -18.13
N VAL A 484 -16.10 -36.34 -17.71
CA VAL A 484 -15.85 -36.84 -16.35
C VAL A 484 -15.70 -35.66 -15.36
N ALA A 485 -16.80 -35.00 -15.04
CA ALA A 485 -16.86 -34.07 -13.92
C ALA A 485 -16.89 -34.84 -12.59
N PHE A 486 -16.15 -34.37 -11.58
CA PHE A 486 -16.31 -34.91 -10.22
C PHE A 486 -17.77 -34.79 -9.78
N PRO A 487 -18.30 -35.76 -9.02
CA PRO A 487 -19.67 -35.68 -8.54
C PRO A 487 -19.83 -34.41 -7.72
N LEU A 488 -20.80 -33.59 -8.12
CA LEU A 488 -21.21 -32.44 -7.33
C LEU A 488 -22.00 -32.93 -6.13
N ARG A 489 -21.54 -32.59 -4.94
CA ARG A 489 -22.24 -32.87 -3.68
C ARG A 489 -22.51 -31.56 -2.94
N PRO A 490 -23.60 -31.46 -2.16
CA PRO A 490 -23.79 -30.36 -1.23
C PRO A 490 -22.60 -30.27 -0.27
N LEU A 491 -22.06 -29.08 -0.06
CA LEU A 491 -21.00 -28.85 0.92
C LEU A 491 -21.44 -29.26 2.34
N GLY A 492 -22.74 -29.18 2.62
CA GLY A 492 -23.38 -29.64 3.86
C GLY A 492 -23.23 -31.14 4.17
N ASP A 493 -22.75 -31.95 3.21
CA ASP A 493 -22.40 -33.36 3.42
C ASP A 493 -21.09 -33.51 4.21
N CYS A 494 -20.20 -32.50 4.16
CA CYS A 494 -18.92 -32.52 4.87
C CYS A 494 -18.76 -31.40 5.91
N ILE A 495 -19.69 -30.45 6.01
CA ILE A 495 -19.64 -29.38 7.01
C ILE A 495 -20.83 -29.44 7.97
N THR A 496 -20.55 -29.27 9.26
CA THR A 496 -21.59 -29.19 10.30
C THR A 496 -21.48 -27.89 11.05
N LEU A 497 -22.57 -27.11 11.09
CA LEU A 497 -22.59 -25.81 11.80
C LEU A 497 -22.33 -26.02 13.30
N VAL A 498 -21.32 -25.34 13.81
CA VAL A 498 -20.96 -25.32 15.23
C VAL A 498 -21.14 -23.93 15.80
N ARG A 499 -21.74 -23.86 16.99
CA ARG A 499 -21.98 -22.62 17.72
C ARG A 499 -21.50 -22.79 19.15
N ASP A 500 -20.18 -22.74 19.35
CA ASP A 500 -19.56 -22.74 20.68
C ASP A 500 -19.72 -21.39 21.36
N ARG A 501 -20.93 -21.15 21.86
CA ARG A 501 -21.34 -19.88 22.46
C ARG A 501 -20.65 -19.70 23.82
N HIS A 502 -19.88 -18.64 23.96
CA HIS A 502 -19.25 -18.29 25.23
C HIS A 502 -19.60 -16.87 25.67
N GLN A 503 -19.75 -16.71 26.99
CA GLN A 503 -19.91 -15.41 27.63
C GLN A 503 -18.53 -14.91 28.07
N LEU A 504 -18.04 -13.83 27.48
CA LEU A 504 -16.69 -13.33 27.77
C LEU A 504 -16.57 -12.84 29.23
N VAL A 505 -15.45 -13.19 29.86
CA VAL A 505 -15.06 -12.77 31.21
C VAL A 505 -14.26 -11.48 31.12
N GLU A 506 -14.58 -10.49 31.94
CA GLU A 506 -14.06 -9.13 31.77
C GLU A 506 -12.53 -9.03 31.71
N ASP A 507 -11.83 -9.72 32.61
CA ASP A 507 -10.38 -9.57 32.76
C ASP A 507 -9.57 -10.65 32.00
N GLN A 508 -10.24 -11.48 31.18
CA GLN A 508 -9.58 -12.49 30.33
C GLN A 508 -9.29 -11.91 28.94
N HIS A 509 -8.14 -12.26 28.36
CA HIS A 509 -7.78 -11.87 26.99
C HIS A 509 -8.34 -12.85 25.96
N TYR A 510 -8.85 -12.31 24.86
CA TYR A 510 -9.43 -13.02 23.73
C TYR A 510 -8.85 -12.48 22.43
N ARG A 511 -8.49 -13.39 21.53
CA ARG A 511 -8.11 -13.09 20.15
C ARG A 511 -9.38 -13.05 19.31
N ARG A 512 -9.57 -12.03 18.49
CA ARG A 512 -10.73 -11.99 17.58
C ARG A 512 -10.30 -12.22 16.14
N VAL A 513 -11.14 -12.89 15.38
CA VAL A 513 -10.86 -13.21 13.96
C VAL A 513 -11.60 -12.23 13.05
N ARG A 514 -10.99 -11.95 11.89
CA ARG A 514 -11.62 -11.36 10.71
C ARG A 514 -11.42 -12.28 9.51
N VAL A 515 -12.34 -12.22 8.56
CA VAL A 515 -12.12 -12.79 7.23
C VAL A 515 -11.35 -11.81 6.35
N ALA A 516 -10.48 -12.31 5.49
CA ALA A 516 -9.88 -11.56 4.40
C ALA A 516 -10.68 -11.78 3.11
N LEU A 517 -10.85 -10.74 2.30
CA LEU A 517 -11.58 -10.82 1.04
C LEU A 517 -10.74 -11.49 -0.05
N HIS A 518 -11.43 -11.96 -1.08
CA HIS A 518 -10.92 -12.63 -2.28
C HIS A 518 -10.24 -13.97 -1.98
N GLY A 519 -10.82 -14.76 -1.08
CA GLY A 519 -10.33 -16.12 -0.79
C GLY A 519 -9.03 -16.15 0.02
N ARG A 520 -8.65 -15.04 0.66
CA ARG A 520 -7.38 -14.92 1.43
C ARG A 520 -7.46 -15.44 2.87
N GLY A 521 -8.50 -16.22 3.19
CA GLY A 521 -8.62 -16.92 4.47
C GLY A 521 -8.97 -16.04 5.67
N LEU A 522 -8.56 -16.50 6.86
CA LEU A 522 -8.81 -15.82 8.14
C LEU A 522 -7.54 -15.13 8.64
N ALA A 523 -7.71 -14.02 9.35
CA ALA A 523 -6.62 -13.29 9.97
C ALA A 523 -6.99 -12.81 11.37
N LEU A 524 -5.98 -12.59 12.21
CA LEU A 524 -6.17 -11.93 13.51
C LEU A 524 -6.70 -10.52 13.28
N ARG A 525 -7.80 -10.19 13.94
CA ARG A 525 -8.36 -8.84 13.96
C ARG A 525 -7.65 -7.99 15.00
N ASP A 526 -7.59 -8.49 16.23
CA ASP A 526 -6.99 -7.87 17.41
C ASP A 526 -6.98 -8.85 18.59
N GLU A 527 -6.23 -8.50 19.64
CA GLU A 527 -6.31 -9.11 20.97
C GLU A 527 -6.96 -8.11 21.92
N VAL A 528 -8.00 -8.55 22.63
CA VAL A 528 -8.81 -7.68 23.49
C VAL A 528 -9.16 -8.39 24.79
N THR A 529 -9.31 -7.63 25.87
CA THR A 529 -9.90 -8.15 27.12
C THR A 529 -11.41 -8.32 26.96
N GLY A 530 -12.02 -9.25 27.70
CA GLY A 530 -13.46 -9.47 27.63
C GLY A 530 -14.27 -8.22 28.02
N ARG A 531 -13.71 -7.28 28.78
CA ARG A 531 -14.31 -5.97 29.08
C ARG A 531 -14.50 -5.14 27.82
N GLU A 532 -13.54 -5.16 26.90
CA GLU A 532 -13.53 -4.35 25.67
C GLU A 532 -14.50 -4.84 24.58
N VAL A 533 -14.96 -6.09 24.67
CA VAL A 533 -15.92 -6.64 23.71
C VAL A 533 -17.36 -6.26 24.12
N LYS A 534 -18.04 -5.42 23.32
CA LYS A 534 -19.42 -4.95 23.62
C LYS A 534 -20.42 -6.11 23.71
N THR A 535 -20.45 -6.99 22.70
CA THR A 535 -21.33 -8.16 22.71
C THR A 535 -20.67 -9.28 23.50
N LYS A 536 -21.03 -9.43 24.77
CA LYS A 536 -20.41 -10.41 25.68
C LYS A 536 -20.62 -11.86 25.25
N THR A 537 -21.68 -12.14 24.48
CA THR A 537 -21.84 -13.43 23.80
C THR A 537 -20.99 -13.42 22.52
N GLN A 538 -19.95 -14.25 22.49
CA GLN A 538 -19.17 -14.56 21.28
C GLN A 538 -19.19 -16.07 21.02
N TYR A 539 -18.56 -16.48 19.92
CA TYR A 539 -18.41 -17.88 19.54
C TYR A 539 -16.94 -18.21 19.42
N PHE A 540 -16.47 -19.25 20.09
CA PHE A 540 -15.12 -19.73 19.85
C PHE A 540 -15.02 -20.39 18.49
N VAL A 541 -13.89 -20.16 17.84
CA VAL A 541 -13.44 -20.92 16.69
C VAL A 541 -12.27 -21.79 17.10
N ARG A 542 -12.22 -23.00 16.54
CA ARG A 542 -11.14 -23.95 16.74
C ARG A 542 -10.35 -24.12 15.45
N GLN A 543 -9.08 -24.48 15.59
CA GLN A 543 -8.26 -24.90 14.47
C GLN A 543 -9.05 -25.90 13.60
N ASP A 544 -8.85 -25.81 12.28
CA ASP A 544 -9.46 -26.67 11.26
C ASP A 544 -10.96 -26.44 11.00
N GLN A 545 -11.61 -25.55 11.76
CA GLN A 545 -12.99 -25.15 11.44
C GLN A 545 -13.03 -24.26 10.20
N PHE A 546 -14.06 -24.46 9.38
CA PHE A 546 -14.37 -23.57 8.26
C PHE A 546 -15.24 -22.42 8.75
N VAL A 547 -14.80 -21.18 8.56
CA VAL A 547 -15.51 -19.98 9.01
C VAL A 547 -15.93 -19.14 7.82
N VAL A 548 -17.20 -18.72 7.82
CA VAL A 548 -17.79 -17.89 6.78
C VAL A 548 -18.39 -16.65 7.41
N ALA A 549 -18.07 -15.46 6.88
CA ALA A 549 -18.70 -14.23 7.30
C ALA A 549 -20.05 -14.04 6.61
N GLU A 550 -21.08 -13.72 7.40
CA GLU A 550 -22.45 -13.49 6.92
C GLU A 550 -22.50 -12.48 5.78
N ILE A 551 -21.77 -11.37 5.85
CA ILE A 551 -21.89 -10.28 4.87
C ILE A 551 -20.86 -10.42 3.74
N ASP A 552 -19.63 -10.82 4.08
CA ASP A 552 -18.48 -10.73 3.18
C ASP A 552 -18.22 -12.03 2.39
N ALA A 553 -18.97 -13.10 2.63
CA ALA A 553 -18.79 -14.38 1.95
C ALA A 553 -18.82 -14.26 0.41
N LYS A 554 -19.68 -13.39 -0.15
CA LYS A 554 -19.76 -13.16 -1.60
C LYS A 554 -18.54 -12.44 -2.19
N LEU A 555 -17.73 -11.83 -1.34
CA LEU A 555 -16.43 -11.24 -1.70
C LEU A 555 -15.29 -12.18 -1.30
N GLY A 556 -15.56 -13.46 -1.00
CA GLY A 556 -14.57 -14.44 -0.58
C GLY A 556 -14.18 -14.34 0.90
N GLY A 557 -15.00 -13.70 1.74
CA GLY A 557 -14.82 -13.60 3.19
C GLY A 557 -15.10 -14.92 3.91
N MET A 558 -14.24 -15.92 3.69
CA MET A 558 -14.31 -17.25 4.29
C MET A 558 -12.92 -17.89 4.35
N GLY A 559 -12.73 -18.89 5.22
CA GLY A 559 -11.45 -19.60 5.31
C GLY A 559 -11.43 -20.66 6.41
N ILE A 560 -10.37 -21.47 6.40
CA ILE A 560 -10.07 -22.42 7.48
C ILE A 560 -9.36 -21.68 8.61
N VAL A 561 -9.66 -22.04 9.86
CA VAL A 561 -8.99 -21.48 11.04
C VAL A 561 -7.58 -22.05 11.15
N PRO A 562 -6.52 -21.23 11.00
CA PRO A 562 -5.15 -21.69 11.14
C PRO A 562 -4.79 -21.93 12.62
N PRO A 563 -3.70 -22.67 12.90
CA PRO A 563 -3.29 -23.02 14.27
C PRO A 563 -3.07 -21.81 15.19
N ASP A 564 -2.57 -20.70 14.65
CA ASP A 564 -2.32 -19.47 15.40
C ASP A 564 -3.62 -18.77 15.83
N LEU A 565 -4.77 -19.12 15.24
CA LEU A 565 -6.09 -18.60 15.61
C LEU A 565 -6.94 -19.61 16.41
N ASP A 566 -6.39 -20.73 16.87
CA ASP A 566 -7.12 -21.69 17.71
C ASP A 566 -7.64 -21.04 19.01
N GLY A 567 -8.92 -21.27 19.33
CA GLY A 567 -9.55 -20.67 20.50
C GLY A 567 -9.72 -19.14 20.39
N ALA A 568 -9.64 -18.56 19.19
CA ALA A 568 -10.07 -17.19 18.97
C ALA A 568 -11.60 -17.09 18.98
N VAL A 569 -12.14 -15.87 19.03
CA VAL A 569 -13.58 -15.62 19.10
C VAL A 569 -14.09 -14.83 17.89
N VAL A 570 -15.31 -15.15 17.47
CA VAL A 570 -16.04 -14.48 16.40
C VAL A 570 -17.44 -14.07 16.87
N SER A 571 -18.00 -13.06 16.20
CA SER A 571 -19.34 -12.55 16.53
C SER A 571 -20.44 -13.47 15.98
N SER A 572 -21.69 -13.12 16.25
CA SER A 572 -22.85 -13.84 15.71
C SER A 572 -22.95 -13.81 14.18
N HIS A 573 -22.24 -12.90 13.51
CA HIS A 573 -22.20 -12.73 12.05
C HIS A 573 -21.18 -13.64 11.36
N TYR A 574 -20.56 -14.56 12.11
CA TYR A 574 -19.69 -15.58 11.57
C TYR A 574 -20.32 -16.93 11.85
N PHE A 575 -20.29 -17.79 10.83
CA PHE A 575 -20.73 -19.17 10.91
C PHE A 575 -19.50 -20.06 10.87
N SER A 576 -19.30 -20.84 11.92
CA SER A 576 -18.20 -21.78 12.04
C SER A 576 -18.74 -23.18 11.79
N PHE A 577 -18.00 -23.99 11.03
CA PHE A 577 -18.39 -25.36 10.72
C PHE A 577 -17.24 -26.31 11.05
N ASP A 578 -17.56 -27.41 11.72
CA ASP A 578 -16.66 -28.56 11.77
C ASP A 578 -16.67 -29.23 10.41
N VAL A 579 -15.48 -29.62 9.93
CA VAL A 579 -15.29 -30.29 8.65
C VAL A 579 -15.05 -31.77 8.88
N ASP A 580 -15.88 -32.62 8.29
CA ASP A 580 -15.69 -34.05 8.27
C ASP A 580 -14.61 -34.42 7.24
N GLN A 581 -13.39 -34.61 7.74
CA GLN A 581 -12.23 -34.98 6.92
C GLN A 581 -12.29 -36.40 6.35
N SER A 582 -13.29 -37.21 6.71
CA SER A 582 -13.59 -38.48 6.04
C SER A 582 -14.36 -38.29 4.72
N VAL A 583 -14.87 -37.08 4.48
CA VAL A 583 -15.61 -36.70 3.26
C VAL A 583 -14.89 -35.61 2.47
N CYS A 584 -14.35 -34.59 3.16
CA CYS A 584 -13.66 -33.46 2.52
C CYS A 584 -12.39 -33.10 3.30
N ARG A 585 -11.23 -33.26 2.67
CA ARG A 585 -9.95 -32.85 3.23
C ARG A 585 -9.90 -31.33 3.36
N LEU A 586 -9.29 -30.84 4.44
CA LEU A 586 -9.15 -29.40 4.68
C LEU A 586 -8.40 -28.69 3.54
N GLY A 587 -7.38 -29.34 2.99
CA GLY A 587 -6.65 -28.81 1.83
C GLY A 587 -7.55 -28.66 0.60
N TRP A 588 -8.47 -29.61 0.38
CA TRP A 588 -9.42 -29.55 -0.74
C TRP A 588 -10.40 -28.39 -0.57
N LEU A 589 -10.93 -28.22 0.64
CA LEU A 589 -11.80 -27.09 0.96
C LEU A 589 -11.07 -25.74 0.83
N THR A 590 -9.79 -25.69 1.21
CA THR A 590 -8.94 -24.51 1.04
C THR A 590 -8.75 -24.18 -0.43
N LEU A 591 -8.48 -25.18 -1.28
CA LEU A 591 -8.38 -25.02 -2.73
C LEU A 591 -9.67 -24.44 -3.34
N LEU A 592 -10.84 -24.89 -2.89
CA LEU A 592 -12.14 -24.36 -3.34
C LEU A 592 -12.36 -22.88 -2.93
N VAL A 593 -11.82 -22.47 -1.79
CA VAL A 593 -11.86 -21.09 -1.30
C VAL A 593 -10.90 -20.21 -2.10
N GLU A 594 -9.64 -20.61 -2.21
CA GLU A 594 -8.55 -19.81 -2.80
C GLU A 594 -8.68 -19.67 -4.33
N SER A 595 -9.21 -20.69 -5.00
CA SER A 595 -9.52 -20.63 -6.44
C SER A 595 -10.69 -19.68 -6.77
N GLY A 596 -11.41 -19.19 -5.76
CA GLY A 596 -12.61 -18.38 -5.94
C GLY A 596 -13.85 -19.19 -6.34
N PHE A 597 -13.77 -20.53 -6.38
CA PHE A 597 -14.87 -21.40 -6.82
C PHE A 597 -16.13 -21.21 -5.97
N LEU A 598 -16.00 -21.23 -4.63
CA LEU A 598 -17.15 -21.01 -3.72
C LEU A 598 -17.76 -19.61 -3.87
N THR A 599 -16.89 -18.60 -4.07
CA THR A 599 -17.32 -17.21 -4.26
C THR A 599 -18.13 -17.04 -5.54
N GLY A 600 -17.73 -17.72 -6.62
CA GLY A 600 -18.47 -17.75 -7.89
C GLY A 600 -19.87 -18.34 -7.74
N LEU A 601 -20.00 -19.46 -7.03
CA LEU A 601 -21.30 -20.10 -6.78
C LEU A 601 -22.24 -19.21 -5.95
N LEU A 602 -21.72 -18.53 -4.92
CA LEU A 602 -22.50 -17.62 -4.09
C LEU A 602 -22.95 -16.36 -4.85
N SER A 603 -22.15 -15.90 -5.81
CA SER A 603 -22.48 -14.75 -6.65
C SER A 603 -23.60 -15.07 -7.65
N ALA A 604 -23.61 -16.28 -8.21
CA ALA A 604 -24.64 -16.73 -9.16
C ALA A 604 -26.06 -16.85 -8.56
N LYS A 605 -26.19 -16.96 -7.23
CA LYS A 605 -27.48 -17.12 -6.52
C LYS A 605 -28.21 -15.79 -6.20
N GLY A 606 -27.69 -14.59 -6.51
CA GLY A 606 -28.28 -13.31 -6.07
C GLY A 606 -28.44 -12.22 -7.15
N ALA A 607 -29.57 -11.51 -7.14
CA ALA A 607 -29.91 -10.47 -8.14
C ALA A 607 -29.90 -9.01 -7.63
N THR A 608 -29.64 -8.74 -6.34
CA THR A 608 -29.65 -7.38 -5.76
C THR A 608 -28.64 -7.21 -4.62
N ASN A 609 -28.21 -5.97 -4.38
CA ASN A 609 -27.18 -5.50 -3.43
C ASN A 609 -27.43 -5.76 -1.93
N TYR A 610 -28.24 -6.77 -1.55
CA TYR A 610 -28.27 -7.30 -0.18
C TYR A 610 -27.48 -8.61 -0.11
N ALA A 611 -26.28 -8.54 0.50
CA ALA A 611 -25.20 -9.52 0.34
C ALA A 611 -25.08 -10.58 1.45
N SER A 612 -26.00 -10.65 2.41
CA SER A 612 -25.88 -11.60 3.53
C SER A 612 -26.13 -13.05 3.13
N VAL A 613 -25.23 -13.96 3.46
CA VAL A 613 -25.38 -15.42 3.35
C VAL A 613 -25.85 -16.03 4.68
N ARG A 614 -26.59 -17.13 4.63
CA ARG A 614 -27.02 -17.93 5.78
C ARG A 614 -26.28 -19.27 5.78
N PRO A 615 -26.21 -19.97 6.93
CA PRO A 615 -25.56 -21.28 6.99
C PRO A 615 -26.08 -22.28 5.96
N ASP A 616 -27.40 -22.29 5.72
CA ASP A 616 -28.01 -23.19 4.74
C ASP A 616 -27.60 -22.85 3.30
N ASP A 617 -27.41 -21.56 2.97
CA ASP A 617 -26.91 -21.14 1.65
C ASP A 617 -25.53 -21.75 1.34
N ILE A 618 -24.68 -21.87 2.37
CA ILE A 618 -23.34 -22.47 2.30
C ILE A 618 -23.44 -23.99 2.20
N ARG A 619 -24.28 -24.61 3.01
CA ARG A 619 -24.48 -26.08 3.02
C ARG A 619 -25.06 -26.59 1.71
N GLU A 620 -25.88 -25.80 1.04
CA GLU A 620 -26.50 -26.16 -0.25
C GLU A 620 -25.59 -25.96 -1.47
N LEU A 621 -24.40 -25.36 -1.30
CA LEU A 621 -23.47 -25.17 -2.41
C LEU A 621 -23.06 -26.52 -3.00
N GLN A 622 -23.26 -26.66 -4.31
CA GLN A 622 -22.87 -27.85 -5.05
C GLN A 622 -21.40 -27.73 -5.44
N VAL A 623 -20.54 -28.53 -4.81
CA VAL A 623 -19.09 -28.47 -5.02
C VAL A 623 -18.57 -29.81 -5.54
N PRO A 624 -17.49 -29.81 -6.34
CA PRO A 624 -16.84 -31.05 -6.74
C PRO A 624 -16.27 -31.74 -5.49
N MET A 625 -16.76 -32.94 -5.20
CA MET A 625 -16.40 -33.70 -4.02
C MET A 625 -16.02 -35.14 -4.42
N PRO A 626 -14.79 -35.36 -4.93
CA PRO A 626 -14.30 -36.71 -5.19
C PRO A 626 -14.06 -37.50 -3.90
N GLU A 627 -13.84 -38.81 -4.00
CA GLU A 627 -13.45 -39.64 -2.85
C GLU A 627 -12.15 -39.13 -2.21
N VAL A 628 -12.01 -39.28 -0.89
CA VAL A 628 -10.91 -38.67 -0.11
C VAL A 628 -9.51 -39.07 -0.58
N ASP A 629 -9.34 -40.30 -1.07
CA ASP A 629 -8.04 -40.75 -1.60
C ASP A 629 -7.64 -39.93 -2.84
N VAL A 630 -8.62 -39.57 -3.68
CA VAL A 630 -8.41 -38.73 -4.86
C VAL A 630 -8.11 -37.29 -4.45
N GLN A 631 -8.77 -36.78 -3.41
CA GLN A 631 -8.44 -35.45 -2.85
C GLN A 631 -6.99 -35.43 -2.34
N ASP A 632 -6.56 -36.46 -1.61
CA ASP A 632 -5.19 -36.58 -1.09
C ASP A 632 -4.15 -36.70 -2.21
N ASP A 633 -4.47 -37.41 -3.29
CA ASP A 633 -3.62 -37.48 -4.48
C ASP A 633 -3.46 -36.09 -5.12
N VAL A 634 -4.56 -35.37 -5.35
CA VAL A 634 -4.51 -34.03 -5.96
C VAL A 634 -3.76 -33.03 -5.08
N LEU A 635 -4.01 -33.04 -3.77
CA LEU A 635 -3.32 -32.16 -2.83
C LEU A 635 -1.81 -32.43 -2.80
N ARG A 636 -1.39 -33.70 -2.79
CA ARG A 636 0.03 -34.06 -2.91
C ARG A 636 0.66 -33.52 -4.18
N ILE A 637 -0.06 -33.52 -5.29
CA ILE A 637 0.43 -32.99 -6.57
C ILE A 637 0.60 -31.47 -6.48
N ILE A 638 -0.38 -30.76 -5.94
CA ILE A 638 -0.34 -29.30 -5.77
C ILE A 638 0.79 -28.90 -4.82
N ASP A 639 0.94 -29.60 -3.69
CA ASP A 639 2.00 -29.33 -2.72
C ASP A 639 3.40 -29.59 -3.34
N ALA A 640 3.55 -30.70 -4.07
CA ALA A 640 4.79 -31.00 -4.78
C ALA A 640 5.11 -29.96 -5.87
N ALA A 641 4.07 -29.42 -6.53
CA ALA A 641 4.21 -28.36 -7.52
C ALA A 641 4.65 -27.03 -6.89
N ASN A 642 4.01 -26.64 -5.79
CA ASN A 642 4.35 -25.41 -5.08
C ASN A 642 5.78 -25.48 -4.51
N LEU A 643 6.14 -26.60 -3.87
CA LEU A 643 7.49 -26.82 -3.36
C LEU A 643 8.54 -26.80 -4.49
N GLY A 644 8.22 -27.45 -5.61
CA GLY A 644 9.07 -27.46 -6.80
C GLY A 644 9.25 -26.07 -7.39
N TYR A 645 8.17 -25.28 -7.46
CA TYR A 645 8.19 -23.90 -7.94
C TYR A 645 9.07 -23.00 -7.06
N GLU A 646 8.89 -23.05 -5.74
CA GLU A 646 9.71 -22.28 -4.80
C GLU A 646 11.19 -22.69 -4.88
N ALA A 647 11.48 -23.99 -4.89
CA ALA A 647 12.85 -24.50 -5.00
C ALA A 647 13.49 -24.11 -6.35
N ALA A 648 12.74 -24.19 -7.45
CA ALA A 648 13.21 -23.81 -8.78
C ALA A 648 13.50 -22.31 -8.87
N ARG A 649 12.64 -21.47 -8.27
CA ARG A 649 12.84 -20.02 -8.23
C ARG A 649 14.12 -19.68 -7.47
N ASP A 650 14.30 -20.24 -6.28
CA ASP A 650 15.49 -19.98 -5.48
C ASP A 650 16.78 -20.48 -6.17
N VAL A 651 16.72 -21.64 -6.84
CA VAL A 651 17.84 -22.18 -7.63
C VAL A 651 18.14 -21.27 -8.83
N ALA A 652 17.12 -20.78 -9.53
CA ALA A 652 17.29 -19.88 -10.66
C ALA A 652 17.93 -18.55 -10.23
N ASP A 653 17.52 -17.98 -9.10
CA ASP A 653 18.08 -16.76 -8.55
C ASP A 653 19.56 -16.94 -8.15
N GLU A 654 19.88 -18.04 -7.46
CA GLU A 654 21.26 -18.34 -7.03
C GLU A 654 22.17 -18.67 -8.22
N LEU A 655 21.70 -19.47 -9.19
CA LEU A 655 22.46 -19.82 -10.40
C LEU A 655 22.69 -18.60 -11.29
N SER A 656 21.70 -17.74 -11.45
CA SER A 656 21.83 -16.47 -12.18
C SER A 656 22.97 -15.63 -11.60
N THR A 657 23.02 -15.55 -10.26
CA THR A 657 24.10 -14.86 -9.54
C THR A 657 25.48 -15.48 -9.85
N VAL A 658 25.61 -16.81 -9.73
CA VAL A 658 26.89 -17.52 -9.99
C VAL A 658 27.34 -17.41 -11.45
N VAL A 659 26.42 -17.51 -12.41
CA VAL A 659 26.73 -17.38 -13.84
C VAL A 659 27.29 -16.01 -14.16
N GLN A 660 26.71 -14.96 -13.59
CA GLN A 660 27.20 -13.59 -13.78
C GLN A 660 28.59 -13.40 -13.16
N GLU A 661 28.83 -13.93 -11.96
CA GLU A 661 30.15 -13.90 -11.32
C GLU A 661 31.22 -14.63 -12.16
N VAL A 662 30.89 -15.80 -12.73
CA VAL A 662 31.79 -16.57 -13.61
C VAL A 662 32.05 -15.84 -14.94
N ARG A 663 31.02 -15.25 -15.56
CA ARG A 663 31.19 -14.43 -16.77
C ARG A 663 32.14 -13.27 -16.52
N LEU A 664 31.93 -12.56 -15.42
CA LEU A 664 32.78 -11.44 -15.02
C LEU A 664 34.21 -11.89 -14.73
N GLY A 665 34.39 -13.01 -14.02
CA GLY A 665 35.71 -13.59 -13.75
C GLY A 665 36.46 -13.98 -15.03
N ALA A 666 35.77 -14.51 -16.04
CA ALA A 666 36.36 -14.89 -17.31
C ALA A 666 36.78 -13.67 -18.15
N LEU A 667 35.91 -12.66 -18.23
CA LEU A 667 36.17 -11.43 -18.99
C LEU A 667 37.28 -10.56 -18.37
N THR A 668 37.44 -10.62 -17.05
CA THR A 668 38.48 -9.87 -16.32
C THR A 668 39.81 -10.61 -16.20
N GLY A 669 39.93 -11.81 -16.81
CA GLY A 669 41.14 -12.64 -16.71
C GLY A 669 41.41 -13.20 -15.31
N ARG A 670 40.38 -13.19 -14.45
CA ARG A 670 40.42 -13.67 -13.06
C ARG A 670 40.07 -15.15 -12.94
N LEU A 671 39.50 -15.75 -14.00
CA LEU A 671 39.37 -17.19 -14.21
C LEU A 671 40.46 -17.66 -15.19
N THR A 672 41.63 -18.01 -14.68
CA THR A 672 42.69 -18.69 -15.44
C THR A 672 42.79 -20.14 -14.97
N GLN A 673 42.89 -21.07 -15.93
CA GLN A 673 42.84 -22.54 -15.78
C GLN A 673 43.40 -23.12 -14.48
#